data_AF-A0A2U3EFH1-F1
#
_entry.id   AF-A0A2U3EFH1-F1
#
_cell.length_a   1.000
_cell.length_b   1.000
_cell.length_c   1.000
_cell.angle_alpha   90.00
_cell.angle_beta   90.00
_cell.angle_gamma   90.00
#
_symmetry.space_group_name_H-M   'P 1'
#
loop_
_entity.id
_entity.type
_entity.pdbx_description
1 polymer ?
#
loop_
_entity_poly.entity_id
_entity_poly.type
_entity_poly.pdbx_seq_one_letter_code
_entity_poly.pdbx_strand_id
1 'polypeptide(L)'
;MAQSCYIVSELRGGRVIDTDPRQSAGFPVDASLNWLKSAPPPVLPPCETSPGQVLCWAFFATRPPNPWLCAPAPAGCHAYAPFLHVENGKLWVMTMAPHGVLGCPRVGEGKGRPEAYLRRLVRLRLMAWNRTGRHEDEGETLWPCGCCGAHSLGVTVRARGGAVRSQDVPQDGGFCAEAFRHWAGSRSTRRTPQRDTVEKKELSCARLPLRLTPTPSRPPSSSSSSSSLSHSASAFVQRAVTAVVMSTKHFSNDASALVAAALRASTYTNPSLALSPSQKTVILRDDDSSSQHAVALLSGGGSGHEPSFAGFVGRGFLSAAVAGSVFASPSAEQVFRALKVLGAKQPDRGILVVIMNYTGDILHFGMAVEKARAEGIKVEQLVVGDDVGVGRKRGGRIGRRGLAGTVLVQKIAAAAAAQGASLEDVRRIASQVADNTATVGASLAHVHVPGREIVPDELGQDIEIGMGIHNEEGFGRVKTDLSGLVSTMLKQLLDQSDSDRAYINVAPSDEIVVMVNNLGGISVLEQGAITTEVVEQLATTYKLTSTRLLSGTYMTSLNGMGFSITILKVADKSFVSLLDAPADAAGWSPPVRPENWQRGIDTSKSSDIQDAPSSEADDASSAPSNLTIDSQLATSKLTAGLNSLIAAEAQITKYDTLVGDGDCGLCLKTGAEAVLSHIQSSSSSDAIRLVRSIAHVVENSMDGTSGALYAIFMNALASGLQQATASSGKQEVTPKIWAEGLKAALTSLAKYTPAQPGDRTVVDALAPFVETLASTLSLQSAVDAARKGCESTKGMEASLGRSVYVSVEGWNSCPDPGAYGLVKFLEGLLQ
;
A
#
# COMPACT_ATOMS: atom_id res chain seq x y z
N MET A 1 37.67 20.86 -63.08
CA MET A 1 37.17 19.92 -64.11
C MET A 1 36.16 19.01 -63.41
N ALA A 2 34.89 18.87 -63.82
CA ALA A 2 34.04 19.58 -64.78
C ALA A 2 32.58 19.39 -64.26
N GLN A 3 31.75 20.44 -64.11
CA GLN A 3 30.66 20.83 -65.05
C GLN A 3 29.63 19.72 -65.31
N SER A 4 28.30 19.92 -65.26
CA SER A 4 27.43 21.10 -65.04
C SER A 4 26.10 20.59 -64.39
N CYS A 5 25.01 21.34 -64.14
CA CYS A 5 24.57 22.65 -64.62
C CYS A 5 23.56 23.33 -63.66
N TYR A 6 23.24 24.60 -63.92
CA TYR A 6 22.10 25.37 -63.40
C TYR A 6 21.62 26.29 -64.52
N ILE A 7 20.31 26.50 -64.69
CA ILE A 7 19.76 27.60 -65.51
C ILE A 7 18.65 28.31 -64.72
N VAL A 8 18.63 29.64 -64.89
CA VAL A 8 17.78 30.63 -64.23
C VAL A 8 16.83 31.25 -65.26
N SER A 9 15.64 31.68 -64.84
CA SER A 9 15.01 32.87 -65.41
C SER A 9 14.08 33.58 -64.41
N GLU A 10 14.26 34.91 -64.29
CA GLU A 10 13.42 35.84 -63.53
C GLU A 10 12.27 36.44 -64.38
N LEU A 11 11.39 37.23 -63.74
CA LEU A 11 10.95 38.61 -64.10
C LEU A 11 9.58 38.90 -63.40
N ARG A 12 9.24 40.08 -62.84
CA ARG A 12 9.98 41.32 -62.51
C ARG A 12 9.14 42.27 -61.61
N GLY A 13 9.77 43.03 -60.70
CA GLY A 13 9.32 44.34 -60.16
C GLY A 13 8.39 44.35 -58.92
N GLY A 14 8.46 45.31 -57.98
CA GLY A 14 9.52 46.29 -57.66
C GLY A 14 9.05 47.69 -57.21
N ARG A 15 9.29 48.10 -55.93
CA ARG A 15 9.80 49.43 -55.50
C ARG A 15 9.91 49.58 -53.96
N VAL A 16 10.71 50.57 -53.54
CA VAL A 16 11.12 50.94 -52.16
C VAL A 16 10.78 52.40 -51.90
N ILE A 17 10.42 52.79 -50.66
CA ILE A 17 10.64 54.12 -50.06
C ILE A 17 11.01 53.96 -48.55
N ASP A 18 11.80 54.91 -48.04
CA ASP A 18 12.53 54.99 -46.77
C ASP A 18 11.87 55.98 -45.75
N THR A 19 12.29 56.00 -44.46
CA THR A 19 12.48 57.19 -43.55
C THR A 19 12.33 56.93 -42.03
N ASP A 20 13.10 57.70 -41.24
CA ASP A 20 13.22 57.82 -39.76
C ASP A 20 13.63 59.31 -39.45
N PRO A 21 13.86 59.87 -38.21
CA PRO A 21 13.85 59.33 -36.83
C PRO A 21 13.10 60.20 -35.77
N ARG A 22 13.36 59.91 -34.46
CA ARG A 22 13.21 60.72 -33.20
C ARG A 22 12.08 60.26 -32.24
N GLN A 23 12.20 60.28 -30.89
CA GLN A 23 13.19 60.87 -29.97
C GLN A 23 13.15 60.25 -28.54
N SER A 24 14.29 60.17 -27.81
CA SER A 24 14.54 60.30 -26.32
C SER A 24 13.54 59.77 -25.26
N ALA A 25 13.88 59.29 -24.04
CA ALA A 25 15.10 58.97 -23.25
C ALA A 25 14.62 58.13 -22.01
N GLY A 26 15.41 57.49 -21.12
CA GLY A 26 16.85 57.48 -20.83
C GLY A 26 17.21 56.45 -19.73
N PHE A 27 18.50 56.37 -19.38
CA PHE A 27 19.10 55.45 -18.38
C PHE A 27 19.27 56.14 -16.99
N PRO A 28 19.59 55.41 -15.89
CA PRO A 28 20.98 55.02 -15.59
C PRO A 28 21.19 53.53 -15.23
N VAL A 29 22.37 53.03 -15.60
CA VAL A 29 23.02 51.86 -15.00
C VAL A 29 23.96 52.39 -13.92
N ASP A 30 24.13 51.68 -12.81
CA ASP A 30 25.29 51.87 -11.92
C ASP A 30 26.08 50.55 -11.82
N ALA A 31 27.38 50.66 -11.62
CA ALA A 31 28.34 49.56 -11.76
C ALA A 31 29.34 49.55 -10.61
N SER A 32 29.57 48.38 -10.03
CA SER A 32 30.74 48.11 -9.18
C SER A 32 31.46 46.84 -9.65
N LEU A 33 32.79 46.94 -9.70
CA LEU A 33 33.69 46.08 -10.49
C LEU A 33 34.67 45.34 -9.57
N ASN A 34 35.38 44.36 -10.16
CA ASN A 34 36.49 43.56 -9.62
C ASN A 34 36.05 42.37 -8.72
N TRP A 35 36.66 41.18 -8.78
CA TRP A 35 37.98 40.76 -9.30
C TRP A 35 37.90 39.47 -10.13
N LEU A 36 38.89 39.22 -11.01
CA LEU A 36 39.04 37.98 -11.77
C LEU A 36 40.54 37.62 -11.95
N LYS A 37 40.90 36.36 -11.62
CA LYS A 37 42.13 35.54 -11.86
C LYS A 37 42.55 34.87 -10.54
N SER A 38 42.72 33.54 -10.43
CA SER A 38 43.71 32.74 -11.17
C SER A 38 43.57 31.21 -10.98
N ALA A 39 44.25 30.46 -11.87
CA ALA A 39 44.73 29.07 -11.73
C ALA A 39 43.80 27.86 -12.11
N PRO A 40 44.37 26.72 -12.59
CA PRO A 40 43.69 25.70 -13.41
C PRO A 40 43.36 24.38 -12.66
N PRO A 41 42.58 23.45 -13.27
CA PRO A 41 42.34 22.11 -12.70
C PRO A 41 43.61 21.23 -12.67
N PRO A 42 43.70 20.27 -11.74
CA PRO A 42 44.93 19.50 -11.48
C PRO A 42 45.20 18.41 -12.53
N VAL A 43 46.49 18.21 -12.81
CA VAL A 43 47.04 17.08 -13.57
C VAL A 43 47.37 15.95 -12.58
N LEU A 44 46.95 14.71 -12.88
CA LEU A 44 47.36 13.51 -12.14
C LEU A 44 48.58 12.84 -12.80
N PRO A 45 49.46 12.19 -12.02
CA PRO A 45 50.74 11.66 -12.52
C PRO A 45 50.58 10.33 -13.28
N PRO A 46 51.54 9.98 -14.17
CA PRO A 46 51.57 8.69 -14.86
C PRO A 46 52.31 7.62 -14.05
N CYS A 47 51.84 6.37 -14.07
CA CYS A 47 52.66 5.20 -13.72
C CYS A 47 52.27 3.95 -14.55
N GLU A 48 53.22 3.54 -15.39
CA GLU A 48 53.59 2.18 -15.81
C GLU A 48 52.51 1.09 -16.02
N THR A 49 52.36 0.69 -17.29
CA THR A 49 51.82 -0.61 -17.73
C THR A 49 52.86 -1.72 -17.50
N SER A 50 52.52 -2.92 -17.01
CA SER A 50 52.00 -4.05 -17.83
C SER A 50 52.13 -5.38 -17.03
N PRO A 51 51.60 -6.54 -17.48
CA PRO A 51 50.33 -6.80 -18.17
C PRO A 51 49.50 -7.93 -17.50
N GLY A 52 48.16 -7.91 -17.59
CA GLY A 52 47.35 -9.03 -17.07
C GLY A 52 45.85 -8.99 -17.38
N GLN A 53 45.45 -9.79 -18.38
CA GLN A 53 44.07 -10.21 -18.71
C GLN A 53 43.06 -9.19 -19.28
N VAL A 54 42.40 -9.65 -20.34
CA VAL A 54 41.46 -8.93 -21.21
C VAL A 54 40.04 -9.03 -20.65
N LEU A 55 39.34 -7.90 -20.56
CA LEU A 55 37.89 -7.84 -20.45
C LEU A 55 37.34 -6.91 -21.53
N CYS A 56 36.75 -7.48 -22.57
CA CYS A 56 36.16 -6.71 -23.67
C CYS A 56 34.82 -6.10 -23.25
N TRP A 57 34.78 -4.77 -23.15
CA TRP A 57 33.54 -3.99 -23.32
C TRP A 57 33.65 -3.23 -24.65
N ALA A 58 32.74 -3.52 -25.58
CA ALA A 58 32.66 -2.82 -26.86
C ALA A 58 31.23 -2.35 -27.10
N PHE A 59 31.02 -1.04 -26.96
CA PHE A 59 29.84 -0.37 -27.50
C PHE A 59 29.97 -0.27 -29.02
N PHE A 60 28.91 -0.58 -29.75
CA PHE A 60 28.64 0.05 -31.05
C PHE A 60 27.14 0.27 -31.24
N ALA A 61 26.79 1.47 -31.69
CA ALA A 61 25.42 1.88 -31.94
C ALA A 61 25.04 1.72 -33.41
N THR A 62 23.83 1.26 -33.69
CA THR A 62 23.12 1.49 -34.96
C THR A 62 21.63 1.70 -34.73
N ARG A 63 21.00 2.50 -35.60
CA ARG A 63 19.59 2.90 -35.53
C ARG A 63 18.66 1.77 -36.04
N PRO A 64 17.41 1.68 -35.55
CA PRO A 64 16.37 0.89 -36.22
C PRO A 64 15.74 1.67 -37.39
N PRO A 65 15.40 1.00 -38.51
CA PRO A 65 14.41 1.48 -39.46
C PRO A 65 12.99 1.10 -39.00
N ASN A 66 11.98 1.78 -39.55
CA ASN A 66 10.55 1.59 -39.32
C ASN A 66 9.82 1.96 -40.63
N PRO A 67 8.55 1.58 -40.90
CA PRO A 67 7.75 0.42 -40.48
C PRO A 67 7.16 -0.36 -41.71
N TRP A 68 6.10 -1.17 -41.48
CA TRP A 68 5.17 -1.80 -42.45
C TRP A 68 5.52 -3.17 -43.05
N LEU A 69 5.04 -4.25 -42.42
CA LEU A 69 4.14 -5.27 -43.00
C LEU A 69 3.98 -6.48 -42.06
N CYS A 70 2.83 -6.60 -41.38
CA CYS A 70 2.21 -7.87 -40.98
C CYS A 70 0.78 -7.63 -40.46
N ALA A 71 -0.16 -8.50 -40.85
CA ALA A 71 -1.56 -8.42 -40.46
C ALA A 71 -1.80 -8.98 -39.04
N PRO A 72 -2.89 -8.60 -38.33
CA PRO A 72 -3.15 -9.08 -36.98
C PRO A 72 -3.59 -10.55 -36.96
N ALA A 73 -3.00 -11.33 -36.05
CA ALA A 73 -3.50 -12.66 -35.68
C ALA A 73 -4.64 -12.56 -34.65
N PRO A 74 -5.55 -13.56 -34.55
CA PRO A 74 -6.66 -13.52 -33.59
C PRO A 74 -6.18 -13.58 -32.14
N ALA A 75 -6.94 -12.96 -31.23
CA ALA A 75 -6.64 -12.96 -29.80
C ALA A 75 -6.69 -14.39 -29.22
N GLY A 76 -5.62 -14.82 -28.53
CA GLY A 76 -5.59 -16.14 -27.89
C GLY A 76 -4.22 -16.77 -27.56
N CYS A 77 -3.09 -16.06 -27.68
CA CYS A 77 -1.76 -16.61 -27.38
C CYS A 77 -1.00 -15.76 -26.36
N HIS A 78 -0.71 -16.35 -25.19
CA HIS A 78 0.26 -15.79 -24.24
C HIS A 78 1.69 -16.01 -24.78
N ALA A 79 2.44 -14.93 -24.96
CA ALA A 79 3.88 -15.00 -25.22
C ALA A 79 4.61 -15.27 -23.90
N TYR A 80 5.21 -16.45 -23.76
CA TYR A 80 6.16 -16.75 -22.68
C TYR A 80 7.58 -16.43 -23.15
N ALA A 81 8.32 -15.64 -22.36
CA ALA A 81 9.74 -15.43 -22.60
C ALA A 81 10.53 -16.72 -22.28
N PRO A 82 11.43 -17.18 -23.17
CA PRO A 82 12.27 -18.35 -22.89
C PRO A 82 13.32 -18.02 -21.82
N PHE A 83 13.55 -18.97 -20.91
CA PHE A 83 14.71 -18.91 -20.03
C PHE A 83 15.97 -19.28 -20.82
N LEU A 84 16.98 -18.42 -20.72
CA LEU A 84 18.30 -18.62 -21.31
C LEU A 84 19.27 -19.03 -20.20
N HIS A 85 19.91 -20.18 -20.36
CA HIS A 85 20.94 -20.67 -19.44
C HIS A 85 22.24 -20.89 -20.21
N VAL A 86 23.37 -20.49 -19.63
CA VAL A 86 24.71 -20.67 -20.22
C VAL A 86 25.53 -21.52 -19.29
N GLU A 87 25.95 -22.69 -19.78
CA GLU A 87 26.85 -23.59 -19.06
C GLU A 87 27.93 -24.05 -20.04
N ASN A 88 29.20 -24.08 -19.58
CA ASN A 88 30.37 -24.48 -20.37
C ASN A 88 30.45 -23.83 -21.77
N GLY A 89 30.13 -22.53 -21.85
CA GLY A 89 30.21 -21.75 -23.08
C GLY A 89 29.15 -22.06 -24.14
N LYS A 90 28.12 -22.86 -23.83
CA LYS A 90 26.98 -23.14 -24.72
C LYS A 90 25.69 -22.55 -24.15
N LEU A 91 24.91 -21.94 -25.04
CA LEU A 91 23.60 -21.37 -24.73
C LEU A 91 22.51 -22.44 -24.89
N TRP A 92 21.75 -22.66 -23.83
CA TRP A 92 20.61 -23.57 -23.80
C TRP A 92 19.31 -22.77 -23.76
N VAL A 93 18.37 -23.13 -24.63
CA VAL A 93 17.04 -22.51 -24.74
C VAL A 93 16.00 -23.57 -24.38
N MET A 94 15.30 -23.38 -23.26
CA MET A 94 14.19 -24.26 -22.86
C MET A 94 12.85 -23.62 -23.19
N THR A 95 12.00 -24.36 -23.90
CA THR A 95 10.59 -24.04 -24.14
C THR A 95 9.71 -25.12 -23.51
N MET A 96 8.70 -24.72 -22.73
CA MET A 96 7.73 -25.65 -22.14
C MET A 96 6.51 -25.77 -23.06
N ALA A 97 6.14 -27.01 -23.42
CA ALA A 97 4.93 -27.30 -24.17
C ALA A 97 3.73 -27.52 -23.22
N PRO A 98 2.53 -27.01 -23.53
CA PRO A 98 1.36 -27.20 -22.68
C PRO A 98 0.77 -28.60 -22.85
N HIS A 99 0.53 -29.31 -21.74
CA HIS A 99 -0.33 -30.49 -21.75
C HIS A 99 -1.79 -30.08 -21.95
N GLY A 100 -2.41 -30.58 -23.03
CA GLY A 100 -3.81 -30.32 -23.34
C GLY A 100 -4.77 -31.05 -22.41
N VAL A 101 -5.86 -30.38 -22.02
CA VAL A 101 -6.94 -30.96 -21.21
C VAL A 101 -7.86 -31.80 -22.11
N LEU A 102 -7.81 -33.12 -21.96
CA LEU A 102 -8.90 -34.01 -22.38
C LEU A 102 -9.97 -34.04 -21.28
N GLY A 103 -11.22 -33.74 -21.64
CA GLY A 103 -12.34 -33.75 -20.71
C GLY A 103 -12.78 -35.16 -20.30
N CYS A 104 -13.41 -35.28 -19.13
CA CYS A 104 -14.09 -36.50 -18.68
C CYS A 104 -15.45 -36.11 -18.03
N PRO A 105 -16.49 -36.98 -18.06
CA PRO A 105 -17.88 -36.57 -17.90
C PRO A 105 -18.39 -36.60 -16.44
N ARG A 106 -19.62 -36.11 -16.25
CA ARG A 106 -20.35 -36.15 -14.97
C ARG A 106 -20.57 -37.57 -14.44
N VAL A 107 -20.21 -37.78 -13.17
CA VAL A 107 -20.75 -38.75 -12.20
C VAL A 107 -20.68 -37.99 -10.86
N GLY A 108 -21.65 -37.92 -9.97
CA GLY A 108 -22.66 -38.89 -9.52
C GLY A 108 -22.45 -39.07 -8.01
N GLU A 109 -23.50 -38.95 -7.19
CA GLU A 109 -23.38 -38.84 -5.72
C GLU A 109 -22.76 -40.08 -5.05
N GLY A 110 -21.93 -39.88 -4.01
CA GLY A 110 -21.39 -40.99 -3.21
C GLY A 110 -20.52 -40.56 -2.02
N LYS A 111 -20.80 -41.08 -0.83
CA LYS A 111 -20.07 -40.79 0.42
C LYS A 111 -18.77 -41.59 0.52
N GLY A 112 -17.65 -40.97 0.91
CA GLY A 112 -16.40 -41.68 1.25
C GLY A 112 -15.25 -40.75 1.67
N ARG A 113 -14.48 -41.10 2.71
CA ARG A 113 -13.37 -40.28 3.25
C ARG A 113 -12.08 -40.44 2.43
N PRO A 114 -11.24 -39.40 2.24
CA PRO A 114 -9.98 -39.51 1.51
C PRO A 114 -8.75 -39.58 2.43
N GLU A 115 -8.21 -40.78 2.69
CA GLU A 115 -6.91 -40.94 3.40
C GLU A 115 -5.90 -41.84 2.67
N ALA A 116 -6.25 -42.38 1.50
CA ALA A 116 -5.45 -43.41 0.81
C ALA A 116 -4.61 -42.90 -0.39
N TYR A 117 -4.78 -41.66 -0.85
CA TYR A 117 -4.17 -41.20 -2.12
C TYR A 117 -2.78 -40.54 -1.98
N LEU A 118 -2.46 -39.96 -0.81
CA LEU A 118 -1.21 -39.21 -0.59
C LEU A 118 0.04 -40.09 -0.39
N ARG A 119 -0.11 -41.36 0.01
CA ARG A 119 1.05 -42.24 0.32
C ARG A 119 1.79 -42.81 -0.91
N ARG A 120 1.40 -42.48 -2.15
CA ARG A 120 2.02 -43.05 -3.37
C ARG A 120 2.89 -42.09 -4.19
N LEU A 121 2.87 -40.78 -3.92
CA LEU A 121 3.66 -39.78 -4.68
C LEU A 121 5.02 -39.44 -4.05
N VAL A 122 5.22 -39.68 -2.74
CA VAL A 122 6.47 -39.34 -2.03
C VAL A 122 7.61 -40.34 -2.29
N ARG A 123 7.33 -41.54 -2.83
CA ARG A 123 8.32 -42.62 -2.98
C ARG A 123 9.10 -42.67 -4.29
N LEU A 124 8.94 -41.67 -5.19
CA LEU A 124 9.55 -41.65 -6.53
C LEU A 124 10.50 -40.45 -6.80
N ARG A 125 10.83 -39.64 -5.78
CA ARG A 125 11.78 -38.50 -5.90
C ARG A 125 13.12 -38.66 -5.17
N LEU A 126 13.39 -39.82 -4.57
CA LEU A 126 14.60 -40.06 -3.75
C LEU A 126 15.58 -41.12 -4.31
N MET A 127 15.49 -41.46 -5.61
CA MET A 127 16.41 -42.40 -6.27
C MET A 127 17.00 -41.88 -7.60
N ALA A 128 17.06 -40.56 -7.78
CA ALA A 128 17.61 -39.93 -8.99
C ALA A 128 18.51 -38.71 -8.70
N TRP A 129 19.33 -38.79 -7.65
CA TRP A 129 20.47 -37.88 -7.43
C TRP A 129 21.65 -38.59 -6.76
N ASN A 130 22.13 -39.65 -7.41
CA ASN A 130 23.40 -40.27 -7.07
C ASN A 130 23.94 -41.02 -8.29
N ARG A 131 25.24 -40.84 -8.59
CA ARG A 131 26.00 -41.34 -9.76
C ARG A 131 25.80 -40.57 -11.08
N THR A 132 26.58 -39.50 -11.25
CA THR A 132 27.24 -39.22 -12.54
C THR A 132 28.74 -39.41 -12.34
N GLY A 133 29.32 -40.36 -13.09
CA GLY A 133 30.64 -40.91 -12.75
C GLY A 133 31.34 -41.63 -13.90
N ARG A 134 31.59 -40.90 -14.99
CA ARG A 134 32.72 -41.01 -15.93
C ARG A 134 32.87 -42.27 -16.82
N HIS A 135 33.46 -42.02 -18.00
CA HIS A 135 33.90 -42.93 -19.09
C HIS A 135 32.78 -43.67 -19.84
N GLU A 136 32.60 -43.54 -21.17
CA GLU A 136 33.48 -43.52 -22.37
C GLU A 136 33.51 -44.87 -23.10
N ASP A 137 33.67 -44.78 -24.42
CA ASP A 137 33.90 -45.87 -25.40
C ASP A 137 32.74 -46.86 -25.65
N GLU A 138 32.59 -47.51 -26.81
CA GLU A 138 32.86 -47.19 -28.24
C GLU A 138 32.09 -48.26 -29.08
N GLY A 139 32.04 -48.14 -30.42
CA GLY A 139 31.54 -49.20 -31.33
C GLY A 139 30.08 -49.04 -31.76
N GLU A 140 29.78 -48.48 -32.94
CA GLU A 140 29.92 -49.05 -34.30
C GLU A 140 28.82 -50.04 -34.74
N THR A 141 27.96 -49.50 -35.63
CA THR A 141 27.52 -50.09 -36.92
C THR A 141 26.68 -51.38 -36.94
N LEU A 142 25.41 -51.28 -37.40
CA LEU A 142 25.00 -51.74 -38.75
C LEU A 142 23.51 -51.49 -39.11
N TRP A 143 23.29 -51.26 -40.41
CA TRP A 143 22.04 -51.08 -41.18
C TRP A 143 21.40 -52.46 -41.58
N PRO A 144 20.26 -52.59 -42.31
CA PRO A 144 19.05 -51.73 -42.46
C PRO A 144 17.68 -52.47 -42.73
N CYS A 145 16.67 -51.68 -43.13
CA CYS A 145 15.65 -51.96 -44.18
C CYS A 145 14.23 -52.41 -43.76
N GLY A 146 13.20 -51.94 -44.50
CA GLY A 146 11.82 -52.45 -44.46
C GLY A 146 10.73 -51.41 -44.79
N CYS A 147 10.07 -51.53 -45.95
CA CYS A 147 8.99 -50.63 -46.43
C CYS A 147 7.58 -51.26 -46.34
N CYS A 148 6.54 -50.45 -46.64
CA CYS A 148 5.13 -50.81 -46.93
C CYS A 148 4.28 -51.21 -45.71
N GLY A 149 2.94 -51.03 -45.66
CA GLY A 149 1.94 -50.39 -46.55
C GLY A 149 0.54 -50.55 -45.91
N ALA A 150 -0.34 -49.54 -45.92
CA ALA A 150 -1.42 -49.32 -46.91
C ALA A 150 -2.84 -49.73 -46.42
N HIS A 151 -3.88 -49.15 -47.07
CA HIS A 151 -5.33 -49.43 -46.97
C HIS A 151 -6.15 -48.97 -45.75
N SER A 152 -7.43 -48.52 -45.83
CA SER A 152 -8.25 -47.77 -46.82
C SER A 152 -9.75 -47.79 -46.45
N LEU A 153 -10.49 -46.73 -46.83
CA LEU A 153 -11.97 -46.61 -47.08
C LEU A 153 -12.91 -46.40 -45.86
N GLY A 154 -14.01 -45.63 -45.91
CA GLY A 154 -14.63 -44.74 -46.92
C GLY A 154 -15.87 -44.00 -46.33
N VAL A 155 -16.29 -42.80 -46.79
CA VAL A 155 -17.39 -42.56 -47.78
C VAL A 155 -18.83 -42.75 -47.20
N THR A 156 -19.86 -41.86 -47.25
CA THR A 156 -20.02 -40.38 -47.43
C THR A 156 -21.51 -39.92 -47.17
N VAL A 157 -21.76 -38.59 -47.11
CA VAL A 157 -22.98 -37.85 -47.60
C VAL A 157 -24.35 -37.86 -46.84
N ARG A 158 -24.67 -36.70 -46.22
CA ARG A 158 -25.75 -35.71 -46.53
C ARG A 158 -27.22 -36.17 -46.83
N ALA A 159 -28.23 -35.63 -46.13
CA ALA A 159 -29.27 -34.70 -46.67
C ALA A 159 -30.50 -34.35 -45.75
N ARG A 160 -30.83 -33.04 -45.71
CA ARG A 160 -32.12 -32.28 -45.60
C ARG A 160 -33.46 -32.86 -45.04
N GLY A 161 -34.18 -31.97 -44.32
CA GLY A 161 -35.65 -31.92 -44.12
C GLY A 161 -36.09 -31.93 -42.64
N GLY A 162 -37.12 -31.24 -42.14
CA GLY A 162 -38.03 -30.22 -42.70
C GLY A 162 -39.44 -30.25 -42.07
N ALA A 163 -39.96 -29.10 -41.56
CA ALA A 163 -41.37 -28.84 -41.15
C ALA A 163 -41.91 -29.56 -39.86
N VAL A 164 -43.02 -29.22 -39.16
CA VAL A 164 -43.89 -28.00 -38.99
C VAL A 164 -44.90 -28.24 -37.81
N ARG A 165 -45.16 -27.23 -36.95
CA ARG A 165 -46.34 -27.05 -36.00
C ARG A 165 -46.62 -28.23 -35.00
N SER A 166 -47.53 -28.18 -34.01
CA SER A 166 -48.65 -27.28 -33.64
C SER A 166 -48.88 -27.15 -32.11
N GLN A 167 -49.87 -26.33 -31.74
CA GLN A 167 -50.42 -25.96 -30.42
C GLN A 167 -50.94 -27.14 -29.55
N ASP A 168 -51.13 -26.93 -28.24
CA ASP A 168 -52.48 -26.79 -27.63
C ASP A 168 -52.51 -26.38 -26.14
N VAL A 169 -53.68 -25.93 -25.68
CA VAL A 169 -54.07 -25.47 -24.31
C VAL A 169 -55.24 -26.36 -23.82
N PRO A 170 -55.50 -26.53 -22.50
CA PRO A 170 -56.70 -25.91 -21.85
C PRO A 170 -56.46 -25.45 -20.38
N GLN A 171 -57.05 -24.33 -19.89
CA GLN A 171 -58.28 -24.19 -19.04
C GLN A 171 -58.19 -24.80 -17.59
N ASP A 172 -58.85 -24.31 -16.51
CA ASP A 172 -60.00 -23.38 -16.39
C ASP A 172 -60.21 -22.75 -14.96
N GLY A 173 -61.09 -21.72 -14.83
CA GLY A 173 -61.71 -21.16 -13.59
C GLY A 173 -60.87 -20.18 -12.73
N GLY A 174 -61.34 -19.14 -12.01
CA GLY A 174 -62.63 -18.45 -11.70
C GLY A 174 -62.38 -17.44 -10.54
N PHE A 175 -63.20 -16.43 -10.16
CA PHE A 175 -64.51 -15.91 -10.61
C PHE A 175 -64.71 -14.41 -10.15
N CYS A 176 -65.96 -13.89 -10.18
CA CYS A 176 -66.49 -12.53 -9.84
C CYS A 176 -66.12 -11.90 -8.46
N ALA A 177 -66.09 -10.58 -8.18
CA ALA A 177 -66.94 -9.38 -8.48
C ALA A 177 -68.11 -9.14 -7.47
N GLU A 178 -68.55 -7.92 -7.09
CA GLU A 178 -68.31 -6.55 -7.61
C GLU A 178 -68.39 -5.40 -6.53
N ALA A 179 -68.44 -4.15 -7.02
CA ALA A 179 -68.43 -2.79 -6.42
C ALA A 179 -69.72 -2.26 -5.71
N PHE A 180 -69.65 -1.15 -4.95
CA PHE A 180 -70.04 0.24 -5.37
C PHE A 180 -70.32 1.30 -4.24
N ARG A 181 -69.86 2.56 -4.48
CA ARG A 181 -70.44 3.90 -4.10
C ARG A 181 -70.60 4.25 -2.58
N HIS A 182 -70.66 5.52 -2.11
CA HIS A 182 -71.13 6.80 -2.68
C HIS A 182 -70.52 8.09 -2.00
N TRP A 183 -70.28 9.16 -2.79
CA TRP A 183 -70.56 10.62 -2.55
C TRP A 183 -69.96 11.44 -1.34
N ALA A 184 -69.74 12.77 -1.36
CA ALA A 184 -69.94 13.85 -2.37
C ALA A 184 -69.14 15.18 -2.07
N GLY A 185 -68.72 15.90 -3.12
CA GLY A 185 -68.95 17.37 -3.32
C GLY A 185 -68.13 18.44 -2.54
N SER A 186 -67.85 19.67 -3.05
CA SER A 186 -68.16 20.33 -4.33
C SER A 186 -67.32 21.64 -4.60
N ARG A 187 -67.19 22.05 -5.87
CA ARG A 187 -67.13 23.43 -6.48
C ARG A 187 -66.41 24.60 -5.73
N SER A 188 -65.31 25.18 -6.26
CA SER A 188 -65.20 26.27 -7.27
C SER A 188 -65.50 27.73 -6.82
N THR A 189 -64.53 28.67 -6.93
CA THR A 189 -64.60 29.97 -7.68
C THR A 189 -63.32 30.84 -7.53
N ARG A 190 -63.18 31.89 -8.38
CA ARG A 190 -62.10 32.91 -8.40
C ARG A 190 -62.50 34.20 -7.65
N ARG A 191 -61.54 34.92 -7.01
CA ARG A 191 -61.17 36.35 -7.24
C ARG A 191 -60.30 36.97 -6.12
N THR A 192 -59.50 37.98 -6.51
CA THR A 192 -58.73 38.96 -5.70
C THR A 192 -59.66 40.10 -5.18
N PRO A 193 -59.24 41.19 -4.44
CA PRO A 193 -57.87 41.72 -4.18
C PRO A 193 -57.54 42.41 -2.80
N GLN A 194 -56.28 42.85 -2.66
CA GLN A 194 -55.76 44.12 -2.06
C GLN A 194 -55.83 44.53 -0.55
N ARG A 195 -54.67 45.12 -0.12
CA ARG A 195 -54.43 46.14 0.95
C ARG A 195 -54.56 45.64 2.42
N ASP A 196 -53.78 46.11 3.40
CA ASP A 196 -53.21 47.45 3.73
C ASP A 196 -51.67 47.41 4.02
N THR A 197 -50.81 48.30 3.49
CA THR A 197 -50.35 49.66 3.94
C THR A 197 -49.58 49.71 5.29
N VAL A 198 -48.29 50.12 5.29
CA VAL A 198 -47.73 51.42 5.79
C VAL A 198 -47.53 51.45 7.34
N GLU A 199 -46.44 51.93 7.96
CA GLU A 199 -45.12 52.45 7.56
C GLU A 199 -44.10 52.35 8.73
N LYS A 200 -42.81 52.54 8.40
CA LYS A 200 -41.69 53.13 9.19
C LYS A 200 -41.82 53.29 10.73
N LYS A 201 -40.73 52.93 11.43
CA LYS A 201 -39.96 53.91 12.22
C LYS A 201 -38.49 53.50 12.40
N GLU A 202 -37.60 54.50 12.26
CA GLU A 202 -36.15 54.41 12.47
C GLU A 202 -35.77 54.79 13.93
N LEU A 203 -34.44 54.87 14.18
CA LEU A 203 -33.72 55.50 15.31
C LEU A 203 -33.53 54.62 16.57
N SER A 204 -32.46 54.76 17.36
CA SER A 204 -31.05 55.19 17.11
C SER A 204 -30.21 54.94 18.38
N CYS A 205 -28.88 54.88 18.25
CA CYS A 205 -27.83 54.97 19.29
C CYS A 205 -28.21 55.38 20.74
N ALA A 206 -27.70 54.64 21.75
CA ALA A 206 -26.84 55.20 22.83
C ALA A 206 -26.17 54.13 23.72
N ARG A 207 -24.99 54.49 24.26
CA ARG A 207 -23.98 53.69 24.98
C ARG A 207 -24.24 53.44 26.48
N LEU A 208 -23.35 52.61 27.08
CA LEU A 208 -22.87 52.50 28.48
C LEU A 208 -23.52 51.44 29.40
N PRO A 209 -22.82 50.95 30.46
CA PRO A 209 -21.38 51.11 30.82
C PRO A 209 -20.60 49.79 31.06
N LEU A 210 -19.27 49.88 30.95
CA LEU A 210 -18.31 48.89 31.46
C LEU A 210 -18.15 49.00 33.00
N ARG A 211 -17.87 47.88 33.69
CA ARG A 211 -17.33 47.87 35.06
C ARG A 211 -15.97 47.14 35.10
N LEU A 212 -15.03 47.74 35.81
CA LEU A 212 -13.66 47.29 35.98
C LEU A 212 -13.50 46.45 37.26
N THR A 213 -12.53 45.53 37.27
CA THR A 213 -11.92 44.94 38.47
C THR A 213 -10.39 44.94 38.33
N PRO A 214 -9.61 44.91 39.44
CA PRO A 214 -8.41 45.74 39.52
C PRO A 214 -7.06 45.03 39.29
N THR A 215 -6.06 45.85 38.99
CA THR A 215 -4.63 45.52 39.00
C THR A 215 -4.05 45.46 40.42
N PRO A 216 -3.03 44.64 40.69
CA PRO A 216 -2.19 44.75 41.88
C PRO A 216 -0.99 45.68 41.64
N SER A 217 -0.58 46.37 42.71
CA SER A 217 0.41 47.45 42.70
C SER A 217 1.86 47.00 42.95
N ARG A 218 2.81 47.83 42.51
CA ARG A 218 4.25 47.71 42.73
C ARG A 218 4.71 48.64 43.87
N PRO A 219 5.50 48.17 44.84
CA PRO A 219 6.28 49.02 45.75
C PRO A 219 7.82 48.73 45.59
N PRO A 220 8.76 49.37 46.32
CA PRO A 220 9.80 50.16 45.64
C PRO A 220 11.24 49.66 45.84
N SER A 221 12.19 50.37 45.21
CA SER A 221 13.63 50.14 45.27
C SER A 221 14.31 50.73 46.51
N SER A 222 15.23 49.99 47.13
CA SER A 222 16.36 50.53 47.89
C SER A 222 17.56 49.57 47.84
N SER A 223 18.77 50.11 47.96
CA SER A 223 20.05 49.45 47.70
C SER A 223 20.82 49.09 48.98
N SER A 224 21.41 47.89 49.05
CA SER A 224 22.81 47.71 49.50
C SER A 224 23.29 46.25 49.40
N SER A 225 24.59 46.12 49.15
CA SER A 225 25.48 44.94 49.15
C SER A 225 25.19 43.78 50.14
N SER A 226 25.33 42.53 49.69
CA SER A 226 26.54 41.70 49.96
C SER A 226 26.39 40.24 49.51
N SER A 227 27.54 39.62 49.23
CA SER A 227 27.82 38.22 48.87
C SER A 227 27.02 37.11 49.57
N SER A 228 26.61 36.06 48.83
CA SER A 228 27.28 34.74 48.89
C SER A 228 26.60 33.64 48.06
N LEU A 229 27.43 32.67 47.67
CA LEU A 229 27.17 31.49 46.84
C LEU A 229 26.04 30.56 47.34
N SER A 230 25.21 30.07 46.43
CA SER A 230 24.85 28.64 46.35
C SER A 230 24.28 28.30 44.97
N HIS A 231 24.82 27.25 44.33
CA HIS A 231 24.28 26.74 43.07
C HIS A 231 23.09 25.82 43.37
N SER A 232 21.95 26.06 42.73
CA SER A 232 20.90 25.05 42.55
C SER A 232 20.38 25.14 41.11
N ALA A 233 20.89 24.26 40.26
CA ALA A 233 20.46 24.16 38.87
C ALA A 233 19.14 23.37 38.81
N SER A 234 18.01 24.08 38.97
CA SER A 234 16.70 23.51 38.63
C SER A 234 16.63 23.36 37.11
N ALA A 235 16.81 22.13 36.63
CA ALA A 235 16.77 21.83 35.21
C ALA A 235 15.37 22.10 34.66
N PHE A 236 15.29 23.04 33.71
CA PHE A 236 14.09 23.32 32.93
C PHE A 236 13.80 22.08 32.06
N VAL A 237 13.00 21.14 32.57
CA VAL A 237 12.45 20.05 31.76
C VAL A 237 11.40 20.66 30.85
N GLN A 238 11.89 21.23 29.74
CA GLN A 238 11.05 21.68 28.65
C GLN A 238 10.40 20.43 28.06
N ARG A 239 9.16 20.15 28.47
CA ARG A 239 8.32 19.15 27.80
C ARG A 239 8.16 19.59 26.35
N ALA A 240 8.98 19.02 25.49
CA ALA A 240 8.74 19.03 24.05
C ALA A 240 7.41 18.30 23.85
N VAL A 241 6.33 19.06 23.75
CA VAL A 241 5.11 18.57 23.13
C VAL A 241 5.47 18.39 21.66
N THR A 242 5.87 17.18 21.29
CA THR A 242 6.06 16.81 19.90
C THR A 242 4.71 16.94 19.23
N ALA A 243 4.47 18.08 18.57
CA ALA A 243 3.32 18.24 17.71
C ALA A 243 3.37 17.14 16.64
N VAL A 244 2.25 16.47 16.37
CA VAL A 244 2.15 15.68 15.14
C VAL A 244 2.32 16.66 13.99
N VAL A 245 3.45 16.58 13.30
CA VAL A 245 3.79 17.52 12.24
C VAL A 245 2.99 17.14 11.01
N MET A 246 1.93 17.91 10.73
CA MET A 246 1.26 17.89 9.43
C MET A 246 2.31 17.91 8.31
N SER A 247 2.23 16.97 7.38
CA SER A 247 3.11 16.95 6.22
C SER A 247 2.70 18.04 5.24
N THR A 248 3.32 19.21 5.38
CA THR A 248 3.18 20.39 4.52
C THR A 248 4.01 20.30 3.23
N LYS A 249 4.81 19.24 3.09
CA LYS A 249 5.74 19.02 1.97
C LYS A 249 4.99 18.42 0.78
N HIS A 250 5.18 19.02 -0.39
CA HIS A 250 4.69 18.51 -1.67
C HIS A 250 5.82 18.50 -2.71
N PHE A 251 5.74 17.59 -3.68
CA PHE A 251 6.68 17.57 -4.82
C PHE A 251 6.57 18.79 -5.74
N SER A 252 5.45 19.52 -5.68
CA SER A 252 5.27 20.84 -6.28
C SER A 252 4.29 21.64 -5.44
N ASN A 253 4.50 22.95 -5.34
CA ASN A 253 3.56 23.89 -4.70
C ASN A 253 2.60 24.54 -5.71
N ASP A 254 2.76 24.30 -7.02
CA ASP A 254 1.78 24.73 -8.02
C ASP A 254 0.65 23.70 -8.13
N ALA A 255 -0.43 23.93 -7.36
CA ALA A 255 -1.64 23.12 -7.38
C ALA A 255 -2.29 23.04 -8.78
N SER A 256 -2.19 24.08 -9.61
CA SER A 256 -2.80 24.08 -10.95
C SER A 256 -2.01 23.22 -11.93
N ALA A 257 -0.67 23.28 -11.87
CA ALA A 257 0.19 22.39 -12.63
C ALA A 257 0.05 20.93 -12.19
N LEU A 258 -0.11 20.66 -10.89
CA LEU A 258 -0.38 19.31 -10.37
C LEU A 258 -1.67 18.72 -10.96
N VAL A 259 -2.78 19.47 -10.92
CA VAL A 259 -4.07 19.03 -11.52
C VAL A 259 -3.92 18.78 -13.02
N ALA A 260 -3.28 19.69 -13.76
CA ALA A 260 -3.07 19.53 -15.20
C ALA A 260 -2.18 18.32 -15.55
N ALA A 261 -1.18 18.02 -14.71
CA ALA A 261 -0.30 16.85 -14.87
C ALA A 261 -1.03 15.54 -14.53
N ALA A 262 -1.79 15.49 -13.43
CA ALA A 262 -2.55 14.31 -13.03
C ALA A 262 -3.58 13.88 -14.09
N LEU A 263 -4.35 14.84 -14.62
CA LEU A 263 -5.32 14.59 -15.69
C LEU A 263 -4.66 14.14 -17.01
N ARG A 264 -3.43 14.59 -17.28
CA ARG A 264 -2.64 14.12 -18.43
C ARG A 264 -2.13 12.70 -18.20
N ALA A 265 -1.67 12.39 -16.99
CA ALA A 265 -1.19 11.07 -16.61
C ALA A 265 -2.27 9.99 -16.84
N SER A 266 -3.56 10.30 -16.61
CA SER A 266 -4.68 9.40 -16.92
C SER A 266 -4.64 8.86 -18.37
N THR A 267 -4.23 9.68 -19.34
CA THR A 267 -4.12 9.26 -20.76
C THR A 267 -2.87 8.43 -21.07
N TYR A 268 -1.85 8.47 -20.21
CA TYR A 268 -0.66 7.62 -20.30
C TYR A 268 -0.88 6.27 -19.60
N THR A 269 -1.59 6.27 -18.47
CA THR A 269 -1.91 5.04 -17.71
C THR A 269 -3.08 4.27 -18.31
N ASN A 270 -4.00 4.93 -19.02
CA ASN A 270 -5.03 4.27 -19.82
C ASN A 270 -5.14 4.95 -21.21
N PRO A 271 -4.54 4.35 -22.26
CA PRO A 271 -4.61 4.88 -23.62
C PRO A 271 -6.00 4.91 -24.26
N SER A 272 -7.04 4.32 -23.63
CA SER A 272 -8.44 4.47 -24.08
C SER A 272 -9.06 5.81 -23.68
N LEU A 273 -8.33 6.67 -22.96
CA LEU A 273 -8.82 7.96 -22.47
C LEU A 273 -8.34 9.13 -23.33
N ALA A 274 -9.16 10.18 -23.39
CA ALA A 274 -8.81 11.48 -23.96
C ALA A 274 -8.97 12.57 -22.90
N LEU A 275 -8.04 13.54 -22.91
CA LEU A 275 -8.08 14.73 -22.08
C LEU A 275 -8.52 15.94 -22.90
N SER A 276 -9.46 16.73 -22.38
CA SER A 276 -9.70 18.11 -22.79
C SER A 276 -9.04 19.06 -21.77
N PRO A 277 -7.83 19.59 -22.03
CA PRO A 277 -7.08 20.31 -21.01
C PRO A 277 -7.76 21.61 -20.57
N SER A 278 -8.38 22.35 -21.49
CA SER A 278 -9.07 23.61 -21.20
C SER A 278 -10.35 23.42 -20.39
N GLN A 279 -10.99 22.24 -20.47
CA GLN A 279 -12.17 21.91 -19.69
C GLN A 279 -11.85 21.10 -18.41
N LYS A 280 -10.59 20.68 -18.24
CA LYS A 280 -10.14 19.74 -17.20
C LYS A 280 -11.02 18.48 -17.16
N THR A 281 -11.31 17.91 -18.32
CA THR A 281 -12.19 16.75 -18.48
C THR A 281 -11.44 15.56 -19.05
N VAL A 282 -11.51 14.41 -18.38
CA VAL A 282 -11.07 13.12 -18.91
C VAL A 282 -12.31 12.37 -19.41
N ILE A 283 -12.25 11.84 -20.64
CA ILE A 283 -13.38 11.21 -21.34
C ILE A 283 -12.91 9.89 -21.94
N LEU A 284 -13.74 8.85 -21.82
CA LEU A 284 -13.54 7.58 -22.51
C LEU A 284 -13.64 7.78 -24.04
N ARG A 285 -12.62 7.32 -24.78
CA ARG A 285 -12.68 7.26 -26.24
C ARG A 285 -13.56 6.09 -26.64
N ASP A 286 -14.51 6.36 -27.52
CA ASP A 286 -15.60 5.44 -27.85
C ASP A 286 -15.28 4.74 -29.18
N ASP A 287 -14.12 4.08 -29.20
CA ASP A 287 -13.47 3.51 -30.40
C ASP A 287 -14.16 2.22 -30.91
N ASP A 288 -15.33 1.88 -30.37
CA ASP A 288 -16.03 0.60 -30.51
C ASP A 288 -17.55 0.84 -30.46
N SER A 289 -18.31 0.24 -31.37
CA SER A 289 -19.76 0.47 -31.48
C SER A 289 -20.54 -0.11 -30.30
N SER A 290 -19.99 -1.08 -29.57
CA SER A 290 -20.68 -1.72 -28.45
C SER A 290 -20.89 -0.80 -27.24
N SER A 291 -19.96 0.11 -26.95
CA SER A 291 -20.07 1.07 -25.84
C SER A 291 -20.94 2.30 -26.15
N GLN A 292 -21.14 2.62 -27.43
CA GLN A 292 -22.01 3.71 -27.90
C GLN A 292 -23.51 3.47 -27.63
N HIS A 293 -23.88 2.29 -27.10
CA HIS A 293 -25.26 1.90 -26.82
C HIS A 293 -25.61 1.77 -25.33
N ALA A 294 -24.66 2.02 -24.42
CA ALA A 294 -24.91 2.09 -22.98
C ALA A 294 -25.40 3.50 -22.56
N VAL A 295 -25.89 3.63 -21.31
CA VAL A 295 -26.09 4.93 -20.66
C VAL A 295 -24.73 5.50 -20.26
N ALA A 296 -24.46 6.77 -20.55
CA ALA A 296 -23.21 7.40 -20.12
C ALA A 296 -23.24 7.76 -18.62
N LEU A 297 -22.12 7.54 -17.93
CA LEU A 297 -21.91 7.94 -16.55
C LEU A 297 -20.93 9.12 -16.49
N LEU A 298 -21.37 10.23 -15.89
CA LEU A 298 -20.54 11.41 -15.64
C LEU A 298 -20.44 11.70 -14.14
N SER A 299 -19.25 12.03 -13.66
CA SER A 299 -19.04 12.56 -12.31
C SER A 299 -17.90 13.58 -12.31
N GLY A 300 -17.46 14.01 -11.13
CA GLY A 300 -16.44 15.03 -10.96
C GLY A 300 -16.58 15.77 -9.63
N GLY A 301 -15.74 16.77 -9.44
CA GLY A 301 -15.64 17.54 -8.20
C GLY A 301 -14.29 18.25 -8.10
N GLY A 302 -13.92 18.70 -6.91
CA GLY A 302 -12.56 19.17 -6.65
C GLY A 302 -11.50 18.12 -6.98
N SER A 303 -10.29 18.57 -7.30
CA SER A 303 -9.11 17.70 -7.33
C SER A 303 -8.51 17.53 -5.94
N GLY A 304 -7.61 16.57 -5.77
CA GLY A 304 -7.05 16.19 -4.48
C GLY A 304 -7.75 14.99 -3.82
N HIS A 305 -8.54 14.24 -4.60
CA HIS A 305 -9.24 13.02 -4.17
C HIS A 305 -8.87 11.81 -5.03
N GLU A 306 -7.86 11.96 -5.89
CA GLU A 306 -7.42 10.95 -6.85
C GLU A 306 -7.20 9.58 -6.16
N PRO A 307 -7.74 8.46 -6.70
CA PRO A 307 -8.25 8.30 -8.06
C PRO A 307 -9.65 8.90 -8.35
N SER A 308 -10.41 9.32 -7.33
CA SER A 308 -11.66 10.07 -7.55
C SER A 308 -11.38 11.39 -8.30
N PHE A 309 -11.89 11.64 -9.51
CA PHE A 309 -12.74 10.80 -10.36
C PHE A 309 -12.09 10.45 -11.72
N ALA A 310 -10.99 11.10 -12.09
CA ALA A 310 -10.33 10.86 -13.38
C ALA A 310 -9.76 9.43 -13.50
N GLY A 311 -9.34 8.82 -12.40
CA GLY A 311 -8.89 7.42 -12.37
C GLY A 311 -10.02 6.41 -12.59
N PHE A 312 -11.28 6.82 -12.37
CA PHE A 312 -12.46 5.98 -12.58
C PHE A 312 -13.10 6.13 -13.97
N VAL A 313 -12.48 6.88 -14.89
CA VAL A 313 -12.92 6.88 -16.30
C VAL A 313 -12.38 5.63 -17.00
N GLY A 314 -13.28 4.88 -17.64
CA GLY A 314 -12.96 3.56 -18.19
C GLY A 314 -14.19 2.75 -18.59
N ARG A 315 -14.02 1.71 -19.43
CA ARG A 315 -15.12 0.79 -19.78
C ARG A 315 -15.62 0.10 -18.50
N GLY A 316 -16.94 -0.02 -18.34
CA GLY A 316 -17.55 -0.59 -17.12
C GLY A 316 -17.49 0.32 -15.88
N PHE A 317 -17.03 1.57 -16.03
CA PHE A 317 -17.00 2.60 -14.99
C PHE A 317 -17.45 3.97 -15.58
N LEU A 318 -16.79 5.10 -15.28
CA LEU A 318 -17.25 6.41 -15.75
C LEU A 318 -16.96 6.60 -17.25
N SER A 319 -17.90 7.22 -17.96
CA SER A 319 -17.71 7.67 -19.34
C SER A 319 -16.94 8.99 -19.41
N ALA A 320 -17.09 9.86 -18.39
CA ALA A 320 -16.28 11.06 -18.22
C ALA A 320 -16.17 11.49 -16.75
N ALA A 321 -15.07 12.19 -16.44
CA ALA A 321 -14.86 12.88 -15.17
C ALA A 321 -14.45 14.34 -15.41
N VAL A 322 -15.06 15.27 -14.65
CA VAL A 322 -14.78 16.72 -14.74
C VAL A 322 -14.07 17.19 -13.47
N ALA A 323 -12.85 17.67 -13.61
CA ALA A 323 -12.03 18.11 -12.48
C ALA A 323 -12.09 19.63 -12.28
N GLY A 324 -12.28 20.01 -11.02
CA GLY A 324 -12.22 21.38 -10.55
C GLY A 324 -10.79 21.85 -10.27
N SER A 325 -10.63 22.72 -9.30
CA SER A 325 -9.32 23.00 -8.69
C SER A 325 -9.18 22.17 -7.41
N VAL A 326 -8.03 22.20 -6.74
CA VAL A 326 -7.85 21.42 -5.50
C VAL A 326 -8.88 21.86 -4.45
N PHE A 327 -9.71 20.90 -4.01
CA PHE A 327 -10.85 21.09 -3.08
C PHE A 327 -11.87 22.16 -3.52
N ALA A 328 -12.05 22.37 -4.83
CA ALA A 328 -13.07 23.28 -5.35
C ALA A 328 -13.70 22.74 -6.64
N SER A 329 -15.03 22.63 -6.65
CA SER A 329 -15.87 22.12 -7.74
C SER A 329 -15.49 22.67 -9.14
N PRO A 330 -15.62 21.89 -10.22
CA PRO A 330 -15.56 22.42 -11.58
C PRO A 330 -16.70 23.41 -11.83
N SER A 331 -16.47 24.37 -12.73
CA SER A 331 -17.53 25.28 -13.14
C SER A 331 -18.62 24.57 -13.95
N ALA A 332 -19.85 25.06 -13.87
CA ALA A 332 -20.98 24.53 -14.63
C ALA A 332 -20.75 24.55 -16.15
N GLU A 333 -19.90 25.43 -16.68
CA GLU A 333 -19.55 25.44 -18.10
C GLU A 333 -18.68 24.23 -18.47
N GLN A 334 -17.68 23.86 -17.66
CA GLN A 334 -16.88 22.66 -17.89
C GLN A 334 -17.75 21.38 -17.86
N VAL A 335 -18.63 21.27 -16.86
CA VAL A 335 -19.54 20.12 -16.74
C VAL A 335 -20.52 20.07 -17.92
N PHE A 336 -21.09 21.22 -18.31
CA PHE A 336 -21.98 21.31 -19.47
C PHE A 336 -21.28 20.94 -20.78
N ARG A 337 -20.02 21.34 -20.98
CA ARG A 337 -19.25 20.94 -22.17
C ARG A 337 -19.02 19.43 -22.22
N ALA A 338 -18.74 18.79 -21.09
CA ALA A 338 -18.66 17.34 -20.99
C ALA A 338 -20.01 16.65 -21.31
N LEU A 339 -21.12 17.17 -20.76
CA LEU A 339 -22.48 16.69 -21.08
C LEU A 339 -22.81 16.83 -22.57
N LYS A 340 -22.45 17.94 -23.23
CA LYS A 340 -22.62 18.09 -24.69
C LYS A 340 -21.83 17.06 -25.50
N VAL A 341 -20.59 16.78 -25.10
CA VAL A 341 -19.74 15.78 -25.79
C VAL A 341 -20.31 14.37 -25.63
N LEU A 342 -20.84 14.01 -24.45
CA LEU A 342 -21.50 12.72 -24.24
C LEU A 342 -22.86 12.62 -24.95
N GLY A 343 -23.70 13.65 -24.83
CA GLY A 343 -25.03 13.69 -25.46
C GLY A 343 -24.99 13.62 -26.98
N ALA A 344 -23.98 14.24 -27.60
CA ALA A 344 -23.76 14.14 -29.05
C ALA A 344 -23.34 12.73 -29.52
N LYS A 345 -22.78 11.89 -28.63
CA LYS A 345 -22.46 10.49 -28.94
C LYS A 345 -23.64 9.54 -28.72
N GLN A 346 -24.52 9.85 -27.76
CA GLN A 346 -25.55 8.93 -27.25
C GLN A 346 -26.94 9.59 -27.10
N PRO A 347 -27.52 10.16 -28.18
CA PRO A 347 -28.73 10.99 -28.10
C PRO A 347 -29.93 10.27 -27.46
N ASP A 348 -30.12 8.98 -27.77
CA ASP A 348 -31.30 8.22 -27.34
C ASP A 348 -31.15 7.50 -25.98
N ARG A 349 -29.91 7.33 -25.48
CA ARG A 349 -29.64 6.61 -24.22
C ARG A 349 -29.59 7.53 -23.01
N GLY A 350 -29.01 8.72 -23.19
CA GLY A 350 -28.89 9.72 -22.14
C GLY A 350 -27.77 9.45 -21.12
N ILE A 351 -27.69 10.35 -20.14
CA ILE A 351 -26.55 10.47 -19.21
C ILE A 351 -27.06 10.44 -17.76
N LEU A 352 -26.42 9.67 -16.88
CA LEU A 352 -26.55 9.83 -15.43
C LEU A 352 -25.36 10.60 -14.88
N VAL A 353 -25.65 11.71 -14.19
CA VAL A 353 -24.68 12.52 -13.46
C VAL A 353 -24.70 12.12 -11.98
N VAL A 354 -23.58 11.60 -11.47
CA VAL A 354 -23.41 11.27 -10.05
C VAL A 354 -22.61 12.39 -9.38
N ILE A 355 -23.17 13.00 -8.35
CA ILE A 355 -22.67 14.23 -7.71
C ILE A 355 -22.45 13.94 -6.22
N MET A 356 -21.31 14.33 -5.64
CA MET A 356 -21.14 14.30 -4.18
C MET A 356 -21.98 15.42 -3.53
N ASN A 357 -22.52 15.19 -2.34
CA ASN A 357 -23.34 16.17 -1.63
C ASN A 357 -22.50 17.29 -0.96
N TYR A 358 -21.84 18.12 -1.78
CA TYR A 358 -21.23 19.40 -1.39
C TYR A 358 -21.92 20.54 -2.14
N THR A 359 -22.17 21.66 -1.44
CA THR A 359 -22.95 22.78 -2.00
C THR A 359 -22.40 23.31 -3.33
N GLY A 360 -21.07 23.37 -3.49
CA GLY A 360 -20.43 23.79 -4.75
C GLY A 360 -20.74 22.84 -5.91
N ASP A 361 -20.60 21.53 -5.68
CA ASP A 361 -20.87 20.49 -6.68
C ASP A 361 -22.36 20.46 -7.06
N ILE A 362 -23.27 20.47 -6.09
CA ILE A 362 -24.71 20.49 -6.33
C ILE A 362 -25.11 21.67 -7.23
N LEU A 363 -24.59 22.87 -6.95
CA LEU A 363 -24.92 24.08 -7.70
C LEU A 363 -24.32 24.06 -9.11
N HIS A 364 -23.05 23.67 -9.27
CA HIS A 364 -22.41 23.67 -10.58
C HIS A 364 -22.86 22.52 -11.49
N PHE A 365 -22.99 21.30 -10.97
CA PHE A 365 -23.50 20.17 -11.74
C PHE A 365 -24.99 20.32 -12.02
N GLY A 366 -25.81 20.78 -11.05
CA GLY A 366 -27.22 21.05 -11.27
C GLY A 366 -27.47 22.11 -12.36
N MET A 367 -26.72 23.21 -12.33
CA MET A 367 -26.79 24.23 -13.39
C MET A 367 -26.35 23.69 -14.76
N ALA A 368 -25.37 22.78 -14.81
CA ALA A 368 -24.96 22.13 -16.05
C ALA A 368 -26.02 21.14 -16.59
N VAL A 369 -26.68 20.40 -15.70
CA VAL A 369 -27.80 19.49 -16.02
C VAL A 369 -28.97 20.27 -16.60
N GLU A 370 -29.37 21.38 -15.99
CA GLU A 370 -30.46 22.22 -16.53
C GLU A 370 -30.11 22.84 -17.89
N LYS A 371 -28.85 23.28 -18.09
CA LYS A 371 -28.38 23.72 -19.42
C LYS A 371 -28.42 22.60 -20.46
N ALA A 372 -28.06 21.37 -20.09
CA ALA A 372 -28.10 20.22 -20.98
C ALA A 372 -29.55 19.84 -21.35
N ARG A 373 -30.47 19.86 -20.37
CA ARG A 373 -31.91 19.67 -20.59
C ARG A 373 -32.50 20.74 -21.52
N ALA A 374 -32.09 22.00 -21.38
CA ALA A 374 -32.50 23.08 -22.26
C ALA A 374 -32.02 22.92 -23.72
N GLU A 375 -30.93 22.19 -23.96
CA GLU A 375 -30.48 21.78 -25.30
C GLU A 375 -31.07 20.43 -25.77
N GLY A 376 -32.01 19.85 -25.02
CA GLY A 376 -32.66 18.58 -25.37
C GLY A 376 -31.84 17.32 -25.07
N ILE A 377 -30.73 17.43 -24.33
CA ILE A 377 -29.93 16.26 -23.92
C ILE A 377 -30.69 15.51 -22.81
N LYS A 378 -30.95 14.21 -23.02
CA LYS A 378 -31.54 13.34 -21.99
C LYS A 378 -30.54 13.15 -20.84
N VAL A 379 -30.79 13.78 -19.69
CA VAL A 379 -29.90 13.71 -18.53
C VAL A 379 -30.66 13.62 -17.20
N GLU A 380 -30.22 12.70 -16.35
CA GLU A 380 -30.65 12.54 -14.97
C GLU A 380 -29.50 12.78 -13.99
N GLN A 381 -29.82 13.06 -12.72
CA GLN A 381 -28.82 13.27 -11.67
C GLN A 381 -29.13 12.50 -10.38
N LEU A 382 -28.07 12.09 -9.70
CA LEU A 382 -28.09 11.53 -8.35
C LEU A 382 -27.08 12.29 -7.49
N VAL A 383 -27.54 12.81 -6.35
CA VAL A 383 -26.67 13.34 -5.30
C VAL A 383 -26.41 12.22 -4.28
N VAL A 384 -25.15 11.96 -3.97
CA VAL A 384 -24.73 10.94 -3.00
C VAL A 384 -24.28 11.64 -1.72
N GLY A 385 -24.93 11.30 -0.62
CA GLY A 385 -24.54 11.67 0.74
C GLY A 385 -24.49 10.44 1.62
N ASP A 386 -23.30 9.86 1.77
CA ASP A 386 -23.00 8.62 2.50
C ASP A 386 -22.30 8.86 3.86
N ASP A 387 -21.80 10.05 4.15
CA ASP A 387 -21.17 10.37 5.43
C ASP A 387 -22.12 10.24 6.64
N VAL A 388 -21.66 9.64 7.74
CA VAL A 388 -22.38 9.62 9.04
C VAL A 388 -21.74 10.52 10.10
N GLY A 389 -20.56 11.10 9.84
CA GLY A 389 -19.96 12.13 10.70
C GLY A 389 -20.87 13.35 10.85
N VAL A 390 -21.57 13.73 9.77
CA VAL A 390 -22.68 14.70 9.80
C VAL A 390 -23.99 14.00 10.12
N GLY A 391 -24.34 13.95 11.41
CA GLY A 391 -25.67 13.50 11.87
C GLY A 391 -26.81 14.43 11.45
N ARG A 392 -28.05 13.91 11.43
CA ARG A 392 -29.26 14.59 10.94
C ARG A 392 -29.47 15.98 11.53
N LYS A 393 -29.19 16.17 12.82
CA LYS A 393 -29.31 17.46 13.52
C LYS A 393 -28.36 18.53 12.98
N ARG A 394 -27.11 18.16 12.64
CA ARG A 394 -26.08 19.08 12.10
C ARG A 394 -26.27 19.29 10.60
N GLY A 395 -26.56 18.23 9.84
CA GLY A 395 -26.75 18.31 8.40
C GLY A 395 -28.01 19.08 7.97
N GLY A 396 -29.05 19.08 8.81
CA GLY A 396 -30.26 19.87 8.60
C GLY A 396 -30.89 19.64 7.22
N ARG A 397 -31.00 20.72 6.42
CA ARG A 397 -31.51 20.66 5.04
C ARG A 397 -30.45 20.35 3.98
N ILE A 398 -29.16 20.43 4.33
CA ILE A 398 -28.04 20.12 3.42
C ILE A 398 -27.83 18.60 3.39
N GLY A 399 -27.98 17.93 4.54
CA GLY A 399 -27.84 16.48 4.67
C GLY A 399 -26.40 16.03 4.95
N ARG A 400 -26.08 14.80 4.54
CA ARG A 400 -24.79 14.11 4.73
C ARG A 400 -23.80 14.53 3.65
N ARG A 401 -22.50 14.67 3.95
CA ARG A 401 -21.46 14.84 2.91
C ARG A 401 -21.39 13.61 2.00
N GLY A 402 -20.89 13.79 0.77
CA GLY A 402 -20.48 12.69 -0.10
C GLY A 402 -19.02 12.28 0.18
N LEU A 403 -18.75 10.99 0.32
CA LEU A 403 -17.43 10.40 0.60
C LEU A 403 -17.23 9.14 -0.26
N ALA A 404 -16.34 8.24 0.17
CA ALA A 404 -15.89 7.06 -0.58
C ALA A 404 -17.03 6.11 -1.04
N GLY A 405 -18.18 6.09 -0.36
CA GLY A 405 -19.36 5.33 -0.80
C GLY A 405 -19.88 5.76 -2.17
N THR A 406 -19.60 6.99 -2.59
CA THR A 406 -19.85 7.48 -3.97
C THR A 406 -19.18 6.59 -5.03
N VAL A 407 -18.01 6.00 -4.73
CA VAL A 407 -17.29 5.10 -5.67
C VAL A 407 -18.07 3.80 -5.89
N LEU A 408 -18.70 3.24 -4.84
CA LEU A 408 -19.56 2.06 -4.97
C LEU A 408 -20.82 2.37 -5.80
N VAL A 409 -21.45 3.52 -5.56
CA VAL A 409 -22.59 4.01 -6.36
C VAL A 409 -22.22 4.13 -7.83
N GLN A 410 -21.09 4.76 -8.14
CA GLN A 410 -20.60 4.92 -9.51
C GLN A 410 -20.30 3.57 -10.18
N LYS A 411 -19.59 2.66 -9.50
CA LYS A 411 -19.23 1.34 -10.04
C LYS A 411 -20.45 0.49 -10.38
N ILE A 412 -21.42 0.43 -9.47
CA ILE A 412 -22.63 -0.38 -9.64
C ILE A 412 -23.54 0.22 -10.72
N ALA A 413 -23.71 1.55 -10.74
CA ALA A 413 -24.47 2.23 -11.79
C ALA A 413 -23.85 2.07 -13.18
N ALA A 414 -22.53 2.21 -13.29
CA ALA A 414 -21.80 2.02 -14.54
C ALA A 414 -21.86 0.58 -15.05
N ALA A 415 -21.77 -0.42 -14.16
CA ALA A 415 -21.93 -1.81 -14.53
C ALA A 415 -23.35 -2.10 -15.05
N ALA A 416 -24.39 -1.51 -14.44
CA ALA A 416 -25.77 -1.68 -14.88
C ALA A 416 -25.98 -1.06 -16.28
N ALA A 417 -25.41 0.13 -16.50
CA ALA A 417 -25.41 0.79 -17.80
C ALA A 417 -24.68 -0.03 -18.87
N ALA A 418 -23.52 -0.60 -18.54
CA ALA A 418 -22.75 -1.47 -19.44
C ALA A 418 -23.46 -2.80 -19.76
N GLN A 419 -24.35 -3.28 -18.88
CA GLN A 419 -25.25 -4.41 -19.13
C GLN A 419 -26.50 -4.01 -19.93
N GLY A 420 -26.62 -2.75 -20.37
CA GLY A 420 -27.67 -2.27 -21.27
C GLY A 420 -28.94 -1.76 -20.58
N ALA A 421 -28.92 -1.55 -19.26
CA ALA A 421 -30.05 -1.01 -18.51
C ALA A 421 -30.47 0.39 -18.99
N SER A 422 -31.75 0.74 -18.78
CA SER A 422 -32.30 2.06 -19.10
C SER A 422 -31.73 3.16 -18.19
N LEU A 423 -31.79 4.43 -18.60
CA LEU A 423 -31.33 5.54 -17.73
C LEU A 423 -32.11 5.56 -16.42
N GLU A 424 -33.40 5.26 -16.51
CA GLU A 424 -34.36 5.17 -15.43
C GLU A 424 -33.97 4.04 -14.44
N ASP A 425 -33.61 2.86 -14.94
CA ASP A 425 -33.13 1.74 -14.12
C ASP A 425 -31.74 1.99 -13.52
N VAL A 426 -30.81 2.55 -14.29
CA VAL A 426 -29.48 2.93 -13.80
C VAL A 426 -29.60 3.95 -12.67
N ARG A 427 -30.46 4.97 -12.82
CA ARG A 427 -30.75 5.95 -11.77
C ARG A 427 -31.43 5.32 -10.56
N ARG A 428 -32.36 4.38 -10.75
CA ARG A 428 -33.03 3.64 -9.67
C ARG A 428 -32.04 2.80 -8.86
N ILE A 429 -31.26 1.95 -9.52
CA ILE A 429 -30.22 1.11 -8.91
C ILE A 429 -29.22 1.98 -8.15
N ALA A 430 -28.72 3.05 -8.78
CA ALA A 430 -27.79 3.99 -8.14
C ALA A 430 -28.39 4.64 -6.88
N SER A 431 -29.69 4.96 -6.87
CA SER A 431 -30.39 5.41 -5.65
C SER A 431 -30.35 4.35 -4.57
N GLN A 432 -30.77 3.12 -4.90
CA GLN A 432 -30.86 2.04 -3.92
C GLN A 432 -29.49 1.72 -3.30
N VAL A 433 -28.39 1.85 -4.06
CA VAL A 433 -27.02 1.76 -3.50
C VAL A 433 -26.75 2.93 -2.56
N ALA A 434 -26.97 4.17 -2.98
CA ALA A 434 -26.71 5.36 -2.16
C ALA A 434 -27.51 5.37 -0.85
N ASP A 435 -28.79 5.01 -0.93
CA ASP A 435 -29.74 4.93 0.19
C ASP A 435 -29.37 3.81 1.19
N ASN A 436 -28.58 2.80 0.75
CA ASN A 436 -28.09 1.69 1.58
C ASN A 436 -26.58 1.78 1.89
N THR A 437 -25.95 2.95 1.68
CA THR A 437 -24.52 3.17 1.97
C THR A 437 -24.31 4.13 3.14
N ALA A 438 -23.34 3.80 4.00
CA ALA A 438 -22.86 4.66 5.07
C ALA A 438 -21.33 4.62 5.20
N THR A 439 -20.73 5.78 5.44
CA THR A 439 -19.28 6.00 5.49
C THR A 439 -18.92 6.88 6.69
N VAL A 440 -17.82 6.58 7.36
CA VAL A 440 -17.20 7.46 8.36
C VAL A 440 -15.69 7.51 8.17
N GLY A 441 -15.12 8.71 8.15
CA GLY A 441 -13.68 8.94 8.12
C GLY A 441 -13.08 9.10 9.52
N ALA A 442 -11.76 8.96 9.64
CA ALA A 442 -10.97 9.39 10.79
C ALA A 442 -9.59 9.85 10.33
N SER A 443 -9.09 10.95 10.92
CA SER A 443 -7.82 11.58 10.55
C SER A 443 -6.95 11.87 11.78
N LEU A 444 -5.64 11.64 11.65
CA LEU A 444 -4.59 11.96 12.62
C LEU A 444 -4.05 13.38 12.46
N ALA A 445 -4.27 14.00 11.29
CA ALA A 445 -3.81 15.33 10.93
C ALA A 445 -4.76 15.95 9.89
N HIS A 446 -4.81 17.27 9.84
CA HIS A 446 -5.40 18.01 8.72
C HIS A 446 -4.47 17.95 7.50
N VAL A 447 -5.03 18.19 6.31
CA VAL A 447 -4.31 18.13 5.03
C VAL A 447 -3.83 19.51 4.59
N HIS A 448 -2.55 19.62 4.23
CA HIS A 448 -2.02 20.82 3.59
C HIS A 448 -2.34 20.84 2.09
N VAL A 449 -2.87 21.97 1.59
CA VAL A 449 -3.13 22.15 0.16
C VAL A 449 -1.90 22.81 -0.50
N PRO A 450 -1.34 22.23 -1.59
CA PRO A 450 -0.15 22.78 -2.25
C PRO A 450 -0.27 24.27 -2.57
N GLY A 451 0.75 25.04 -2.20
CA GLY A 451 0.84 26.48 -2.46
C GLY A 451 -0.03 27.37 -1.58
N ARG A 452 -0.75 26.84 -0.57
CA ARG A 452 -1.36 27.66 0.49
C ARG A 452 -0.34 28.03 1.56
N GLU A 453 -0.75 28.95 2.44
CA GLU A 453 -0.01 29.27 3.66
C GLU A 453 -0.02 28.08 4.62
N ILE A 454 1.13 27.81 5.26
CA ILE A 454 1.26 26.75 6.26
C ILE A 454 0.65 27.24 7.56
N VAL A 455 -0.54 26.71 7.88
CA VAL A 455 -1.19 26.88 9.19
C VAL A 455 -0.80 25.69 10.08
N PRO A 456 -0.38 25.90 11.34
CA PRO A 456 -0.11 24.80 12.28
C PRO A 456 -1.35 23.92 12.50
N ASP A 457 -1.15 22.62 12.69
CA ASP A 457 -2.26 21.71 12.96
C ASP A 457 -2.76 21.86 14.41
N GLU A 458 -4.07 22.05 14.56
CA GLU A 458 -4.76 22.18 15.84
C GLU A 458 -5.18 20.84 16.47
N LEU A 459 -4.95 19.70 15.79
CA LEU A 459 -5.26 18.36 16.31
C LEU A 459 -4.28 17.90 17.40
N GLY A 460 -3.01 18.27 17.30
CA GLY A 460 -1.99 17.93 18.30
C GLY A 460 -1.70 16.43 18.38
N GLN A 461 -2.39 15.72 19.26
CA GLN A 461 -2.28 14.25 19.50
C GLN A 461 -3.68 13.60 19.52
N ASP A 462 -4.70 14.32 19.06
CA ASP A 462 -6.09 13.87 19.01
C ASP A 462 -6.39 13.29 17.61
N ILE A 463 -7.23 12.27 17.56
CA ILE A 463 -7.77 11.71 16.32
C ILE A 463 -9.15 12.32 16.09
N GLU A 464 -9.41 12.91 14.93
CA GLU A 464 -10.73 13.48 14.62
C GLU A 464 -11.58 12.51 13.81
N ILE A 465 -12.69 12.07 14.41
CA ILE A 465 -13.65 11.14 13.81
C ILE A 465 -14.67 11.94 13.01
N GLY A 466 -14.96 11.48 11.81
CA GLY A 466 -15.88 12.09 10.87
C GLY A 466 -15.33 13.35 10.21
N MET A 467 -14.01 13.57 10.17
CA MET A 467 -13.43 14.66 9.38
C MET A 467 -13.82 14.51 7.89
N GLY A 468 -14.13 15.61 7.23
CA GLY A 468 -14.43 15.63 5.79
C GLY A 468 -13.18 15.60 4.92
N ILE A 469 -13.34 15.27 3.64
CA ILE A 469 -12.23 15.18 2.66
C ILE A 469 -11.60 16.53 2.29
N HIS A 470 -12.11 17.66 2.79
CA HIS A 470 -11.55 19.00 2.59
C HIS A 470 -11.18 19.68 3.93
N ASN A 471 -10.83 18.91 4.98
CA ASN A 471 -10.60 19.38 6.35
C ASN A 471 -11.86 19.92 7.07
N GLU A 472 -13.07 19.54 6.65
CA GLU A 472 -14.27 20.00 7.36
C GLU A 472 -14.44 19.27 8.70
N GLU A 473 -14.57 20.07 9.76
CA GLU A 473 -14.71 19.64 11.16
C GLU A 473 -15.70 18.48 11.33
N GLY A 474 -15.20 17.41 11.95
CA GLY A 474 -15.90 16.14 12.11
C GLY A 474 -16.90 16.07 13.26
N PHE A 475 -17.25 14.85 13.67
CA PHE A 475 -18.13 14.59 14.80
C PHE A 475 -17.47 15.00 16.13
N GLY A 476 -16.18 14.73 16.28
CA GLY A 476 -15.44 15.03 17.50
C GLY A 476 -14.05 14.39 17.53
N ARG A 477 -13.26 14.81 18.52
CA ARG A 477 -11.87 14.40 18.74
C ARG A 477 -11.77 13.36 19.86
N VAL A 478 -10.90 12.37 19.70
CA VAL A 478 -10.67 11.28 20.65
C VAL A 478 -9.18 11.00 20.87
N LYS A 479 -8.84 10.36 21.99
CA LYS A 479 -7.53 9.76 22.26
C LYS A 479 -7.72 8.28 22.54
N THR A 480 -7.31 7.45 21.61
CA THR A 480 -7.56 6.00 21.63
C THR A 480 -6.58 5.29 20.70
N ASP A 481 -6.44 3.98 20.86
CA ASP A 481 -5.73 3.12 19.92
C ASP A 481 -6.61 2.80 18.69
N LEU A 482 -6.08 1.99 17.78
CA LEU A 482 -6.80 1.56 16.58
C LEU A 482 -8.11 0.82 16.91
N SER A 483 -8.13 -0.03 17.94
CA SER A 483 -9.28 -0.84 18.29
C SER A 483 -10.44 0.02 18.82
N GLY A 484 -10.17 0.94 19.74
CA GLY A 484 -11.18 1.88 20.23
C GLY A 484 -11.64 2.89 19.18
N LEU A 485 -10.76 3.29 18.26
CA LEU A 485 -11.12 4.11 17.09
C LEU A 485 -12.12 3.39 16.18
N VAL A 486 -11.77 2.18 15.72
CA VAL A 486 -12.63 1.36 14.85
C VAL A 486 -13.95 1.03 15.53
N SER A 487 -13.94 0.72 16.83
CA SER A 487 -15.17 0.48 17.61
C SER A 487 -16.11 1.68 17.60
N THR A 488 -15.56 2.89 17.79
CA THR A 488 -16.32 4.14 17.74
C THR A 488 -16.87 4.42 16.34
N MET A 489 -16.08 4.17 15.29
CA MET A 489 -16.48 4.34 13.88
C MET A 489 -17.59 3.36 13.48
N LEU A 490 -17.44 2.07 13.77
CA LEU A 490 -18.46 1.05 13.50
C LEU A 490 -19.76 1.33 14.27
N LYS A 491 -19.66 1.86 15.49
CA LYS A 491 -20.83 2.28 16.26
C LYS A 491 -21.62 3.39 15.55
N GLN A 492 -20.96 4.41 15.01
CA GLN A 492 -21.64 5.47 14.23
C GLN A 492 -22.32 4.94 12.96
N LEU A 493 -21.77 3.87 12.36
CA LEU A 493 -22.32 3.26 11.14
C LEU A 493 -23.54 2.36 11.40
N LEU A 494 -23.56 1.65 12.54
CA LEU A 494 -24.45 0.50 12.76
C LEU A 494 -25.40 0.62 13.96
N ASP A 495 -25.10 1.46 14.96
CA ASP A 495 -25.91 1.57 16.19
C ASP A 495 -27.28 2.24 15.92
N GLN A 496 -28.33 1.42 15.84
CA GLN A 496 -29.70 1.86 15.62
C GLN A 496 -30.28 2.69 16.78
N SER A 497 -29.61 2.75 17.94
CA SER A 497 -29.99 3.66 19.04
C SER A 497 -29.56 5.11 18.79
N ASP A 498 -28.52 5.36 17.97
CA ASP A 498 -28.18 6.71 17.51
C ASP A 498 -29.11 7.16 16.38
N SER A 499 -30.32 7.59 16.75
CA SER A 499 -31.28 8.20 15.82
C SER A 499 -30.75 9.41 15.01
N ASP A 500 -29.61 10.01 15.39
CA ASP A 500 -28.95 11.07 14.62
C ASP A 500 -28.14 10.49 13.44
N ARG A 501 -27.50 9.31 13.61
CA ARG A 501 -26.55 8.70 12.65
C ARG A 501 -26.95 7.37 12.04
N ALA A 502 -27.97 6.68 12.56
CA ALA A 502 -28.49 5.43 12.01
C ALA A 502 -29.15 5.66 10.64
N TYR A 503 -28.34 5.88 9.60
CA TYR A 503 -28.77 6.18 8.23
C TYR A 503 -29.09 4.90 7.44
N ILE A 504 -28.41 3.80 7.78
CA ILE A 504 -28.68 2.46 7.27
C ILE A 504 -29.10 1.55 8.43
N ASN A 505 -29.89 0.53 8.14
CA ASN A 505 -30.28 -0.51 9.10
C ASN A 505 -29.79 -1.87 8.60
N VAL A 506 -28.81 -2.44 9.30
CA VAL A 506 -28.13 -3.70 8.97
C VAL A 506 -28.36 -4.69 10.11
N ALA A 507 -29.02 -5.80 9.80
CA ALA A 507 -29.18 -6.94 10.69
C ALA A 507 -28.06 -7.97 10.47
N PRO A 508 -27.73 -8.81 11.47
CA PRO A 508 -26.72 -9.88 11.33
C PRO A 508 -26.93 -10.87 10.17
N SER A 509 -28.15 -10.95 9.62
CA SER A 509 -28.50 -11.78 8.47
C SER A 509 -28.35 -11.09 7.11
N ASP A 510 -28.04 -9.79 7.08
CA ASP A 510 -27.88 -9.04 5.84
C ASP A 510 -26.49 -9.28 5.22
N GLU A 511 -26.45 -9.41 3.90
CA GLU A 511 -25.22 -9.36 3.13
C GLU A 511 -24.70 -7.91 3.07
N ILE A 512 -23.39 -7.72 3.27
CA ILE A 512 -22.75 -6.39 3.21
C ILE A 512 -21.50 -6.37 2.33
N VAL A 513 -21.25 -5.23 1.71
CA VAL A 513 -19.96 -4.88 1.12
C VAL A 513 -19.26 -3.89 2.05
N VAL A 514 -17.98 -4.13 2.32
CA VAL A 514 -17.13 -3.28 3.16
C VAL A 514 -16.05 -2.66 2.28
N MET A 515 -15.82 -1.35 2.41
CA MET A 515 -14.66 -0.68 1.82
C MET A 515 -13.89 0.07 2.92
N VAL A 516 -12.63 -0.28 3.10
CA VAL A 516 -11.66 0.43 3.94
C VAL A 516 -10.81 1.29 3.01
N ASN A 517 -11.04 2.60 3.02
CA ASN A 517 -10.44 3.54 2.07
C ASN A 517 -9.34 4.38 2.74
N ASN A 518 -8.16 4.42 2.13
CA ASN A 518 -7.00 5.22 2.54
C ASN A 518 -7.17 6.68 2.05
N LEU A 519 -7.01 7.67 2.95
CA LEU A 519 -7.09 9.10 2.59
C LEU A 519 -5.81 9.65 1.92
N GLY A 520 -4.78 8.83 1.75
CA GLY A 520 -3.58 9.07 0.92
C GLY A 520 -2.26 9.01 1.68
N GLY A 521 -2.27 9.14 3.01
CA GLY A 521 -1.07 9.25 3.84
C GLY A 521 -0.70 8.01 4.67
N ILE A 522 -1.63 7.09 4.95
CA ILE A 522 -1.33 5.89 5.77
C ILE A 522 -0.61 4.82 4.95
N SER A 523 0.27 4.06 5.60
CA SER A 523 1.06 3.00 4.94
C SER A 523 0.21 1.79 4.58
N VAL A 524 0.69 0.97 3.63
CA VAL A 524 0.04 -0.30 3.27
C VAL A 524 0.04 -1.30 4.45
N LEU A 525 1.04 -1.21 5.34
CA LEU A 525 1.11 -1.99 6.58
C LEU A 525 -0.03 -1.62 7.54
N GLU A 526 -0.20 -0.32 7.83
CA GLU A 526 -1.29 0.18 8.66
C GLU A 526 -2.66 -0.10 8.03
N GLN A 527 -2.80 0.08 6.72
CA GLN A 527 -4.02 -0.26 5.97
C GLN A 527 -4.39 -1.75 6.17
N GLY A 528 -3.41 -2.65 6.21
CA GLY A 528 -3.61 -4.06 6.55
C GLY A 528 -4.15 -4.24 7.96
N ALA A 529 -3.50 -3.64 8.97
CA ALA A 529 -3.94 -3.72 10.37
C ALA A 529 -5.34 -3.13 10.59
N ILE A 530 -5.65 -1.97 10.00
CA ILE A 530 -6.98 -1.34 10.02
C ILE A 530 -8.02 -2.27 9.39
N THR A 531 -7.68 -2.93 8.28
CA THR A 531 -8.58 -3.87 7.60
C THR A 531 -8.89 -5.07 8.50
N THR A 532 -7.89 -5.64 9.16
CA THR A 532 -8.08 -6.74 10.13
C THR A 532 -9.00 -6.30 11.28
N GLU A 533 -8.71 -5.18 11.94
CA GLU A 533 -9.51 -4.68 13.06
C GLU A 533 -10.98 -4.47 12.68
N VAL A 534 -11.24 -3.86 11.51
CA VAL A 534 -12.59 -3.64 10.99
C VAL A 534 -13.34 -4.96 10.75
N VAL A 535 -12.70 -5.93 10.11
CA VAL A 535 -13.32 -7.24 9.80
C VAL A 535 -13.55 -8.05 11.08
N GLU A 536 -12.58 -8.10 11.98
CA GLU A 536 -12.70 -8.82 13.25
C GLU A 536 -13.79 -8.21 14.15
N GLN A 537 -13.89 -6.88 14.26
CA GLN A 537 -14.97 -6.26 15.04
C GLN A 537 -16.35 -6.45 14.41
N LEU A 538 -16.47 -6.38 13.07
CA LEU A 538 -17.73 -6.70 12.37
C LEU A 538 -18.19 -8.14 12.68
N ALA A 539 -17.29 -9.12 12.57
CA ALA A 539 -17.61 -10.52 12.82
C ALA A 539 -17.88 -10.83 14.31
N THR A 540 -17.08 -10.28 15.22
CA THR A 540 -17.17 -10.58 16.66
C THR A 540 -18.26 -9.79 17.38
N THR A 541 -18.40 -8.50 17.10
CA THR A 541 -19.34 -7.60 17.81
C THR A 541 -20.70 -7.55 17.11
N TYR A 542 -20.71 -7.29 15.81
CA TYR A 542 -21.96 -7.09 15.04
C TYR A 542 -22.51 -8.37 14.41
N LYS A 543 -21.73 -9.47 14.43
CA LYS A 543 -22.06 -10.75 13.78
C LYS A 543 -22.28 -10.62 12.27
N LEU A 544 -21.53 -9.71 11.64
CA LEU A 544 -21.57 -9.41 10.20
C LEU A 544 -20.32 -9.96 9.51
N THR A 545 -20.51 -10.64 8.39
CA THR A 545 -19.42 -11.09 7.51
C THR A 545 -19.53 -10.37 6.17
N SER A 546 -18.43 -9.79 5.68
CA SER A 546 -18.41 -9.08 4.41
C SER A 546 -18.54 -10.05 3.22
N THR A 547 -19.55 -9.86 2.38
CA THR A 547 -19.71 -10.56 1.10
C THR A 547 -18.61 -10.15 0.12
N ARG A 548 -18.21 -8.87 0.14
CA ARG A 548 -17.00 -8.35 -0.53
C ARG A 548 -16.31 -7.37 0.39
N LEU A 549 -14.99 -7.39 0.39
CA LEU A 549 -14.12 -6.46 1.10
C LEU A 549 -13.19 -5.78 0.08
N LEU A 550 -13.17 -4.45 0.11
CA LEU A 550 -12.27 -3.60 -0.65
C LEU A 550 -11.36 -2.89 0.34
N SER A 551 -10.05 -2.88 0.08
CA SER A 551 -9.07 -2.22 0.93
C SER A 551 -8.00 -1.59 0.06
N GLY A 552 -7.80 -0.27 0.19
CA GLY A 552 -6.92 0.49 -0.69
C GLY A 552 -7.36 1.95 -0.84
N THR A 553 -6.92 2.58 -1.92
CA THR A 553 -7.08 4.03 -2.14
C THR A 553 -8.13 4.30 -3.23
N TYR A 554 -9.33 4.73 -2.83
CA TYR A 554 -10.47 4.96 -3.74
C TYR A 554 -10.90 6.44 -3.79
N MET A 555 -10.84 7.14 -2.66
CA MET A 555 -11.11 8.58 -2.56
C MET A 555 -10.19 9.18 -1.49
N THR A 556 -9.19 9.94 -1.91
CA THR A 556 -8.19 10.54 -1.01
C THR A 556 -8.62 11.89 -0.45
N SER A 557 -7.79 12.44 0.43
CA SER A 557 -7.65 13.88 0.67
C SER A 557 -6.17 14.20 0.58
N LEU A 558 -5.65 14.33 -0.65
CA LEU A 558 -4.22 14.49 -0.98
C LEU A 558 -3.33 13.43 -0.28
N ASN A 559 -2.58 13.84 0.75
CA ASN A 559 -1.69 13.03 1.57
C ASN A 559 -2.25 12.79 2.98
N GLY A 560 -3.58 12.72 3.12
CA GLY A 560 -4.28 12.66 4.40
C GLY A 560 -3.91 11.45 5.24
N MET A 561 -3.40 11.71 6.44
CA MET A 561 -3.06 10.72 7.46
C MET A 561 -4.34 10.18 8.12
N GLY A 562 -5.12 9.39 7.37
CA GLY A 562 -6.39 8.86 7.84
C GLY A 562 -6.99 7.82 6.91
N PHE A 563 -8.14 7.29 7.31
CA PHE A 563 -8.90 6.28 6.57
C PHE A 563 -10.40 6.51 6.73
N SER A 564 -11.21 5.83 5.92
CA SER A 564 -12.66 5.78 6.09
C SER A 564 -13.20 4.36 5.93
N ILE A 565 -14.16 3.98 6.77
CA ILE A 565 -14.91 2.73 6.66
C ILE A 565 -16.24 3.03 5.97
N THR A 566 -16.53 2.32 4.88
CA THR A 566 -17.80 2.34 4.16
C THR A 566 -18.48 0.99 4.28
N ILE A 567 -19.77 0.98 4.63
CA ILE A 567 -20.66 -0.19 4.61
C ILE A 567 -21.76 0.07 3.59
N LEU A 568 -21.89 -0.84 2.62
CA LEU A 568 -23.04 -0.94 1.72
C LEU A 568 -23.84 -2.18 2.09
N LYS A 569 -25.10 -2.01 2.48
CA LYS A 569 -26.05 -3.13 2.63
C LYS A 569 -26.50 -3.63 1.25
N VAL A 570 -26.41 -4.94 1.03
CA VAL A 570 -26.86 -5.61 -0.20
C VAL A 570 -28.38 -5.77 -0.15
N ALA A 571 -29.10 -4.67 -0.36
CA ALA A 571 -30.56 -4.65 -0.43
C ALA A 571 -31.11 -5.30 -1.71
N ASP A 572 -30.29 -5.42 -2.75
CA ASP A 572 -30.57 -6.12 -4.00
C ASP A 572 -29.35 -6.99 -4.38
N LYS A 573 -29.58 -8.28 -4.68
CA LYS A 573 -28.51 -9.24 -4.99
C LYS A 573 -27.69 -8.86 -6.24
N SER A 574 -28.26 -8.04 -7.13
CA SER A 574 -27.53 -7.50 -8.28
C SER A 574 -26.35 -6.61 -7.88
N PHE A 575 -26.36 -5.98 -6.70
CA PHE A 575 -25.26 -5.10 -6.27
C PHE A 575 -23.91 -5.81 -6.28
N VAL A 576 -23.86 -7.07 -5.81
CA VAL A 576 -22.63 -7.86 -5.77
C VAL A 576 -22.15 -8.20 -7.18
N SER A 577 -23.04 -8.65 -8.07
CA SER A 577 -22.65 -8.99 -9.46
C SER A 577 -22.27 -7.76 -10.30
N LEU A 578 -22.86 -6.60 -10.01
CA LEU A 578 -22.53 -5.31 -10.64
C LEU A 578 -21.22 -4.73 -10.11
N LEU A 579 -20.92 -4.93 -8.83
CA LEU A 579 -19.63 -4.60 -8.22
C LEU A 579 -18.51 -5.47 -8.80
N ASP A 580 -18.73 -6.78 -8.90
CA ASP A 580 -17.83 -7.77 -9.47
C ASP A 580 -17.63 -7.63 -10.99
N ALA A 581 -18.56 -6.97 -11.69
CA ALA A 581 -18.49 -6.81 -13.14
C ALA A 581 -17.18 -6.12 -13.58
N PRO A 582 -16.51 -6.56 -14.66
CA PRO A 582 -15.24 -5.98 -15.11
C PRO A 582 -15.30 -4.47 -15.34
N ALA A 583 -14.21 -3.78 -15.01
CA ALA A 583 -13.99 -2.38 -15.34
C ALA A 583 -12.53 -2.13 -15.75
N ASP A 584 -12.35 -1.33 -16.79
CA ASP A 584 -11.06 -0.92 -17.36
C ASP A 584 -10.76 0.54 -16.99
N ALA A 585 -10.64 0.79 -15.69
CA ALA A 585 -10.39 2.10 -15.11
C ALA A 585 -9.17 2.01 -14.17
N ALA A 586 -8.12 2.79 -14.45
CA ALA A 586 -6.81 2.61 -13.81
C ALA A 586 -6.82 2.86 -12.28
N GLY A 587 -7.77 3.65 -11.79
CA GLY A 587 -8.00 3.89 -10.36
C GLY A 587 -8.88 2.84 -9.67
N TRP A 588 -9.49 1.92 -10.41
CA TRP A 588 -10.27 0.82 -9.85
C TRP A 588 -9.41 -0.43 -9.71
N SER A 589 -8.90 -0.66 -8.49
CA SER A 589 -8.32 -1.96 -8.15
C SER A 589 -9.40 -3.04 -8.30
N PRO A 590 -9.26 -4.01 -9.22
CA PRO A 590 -10.31 -4.97 -9.51
C PRO A 590 -10.60 -5.83 -8.27
N PRO A 591 -11.87 -6.12 -7.95
CA PRO A 591 -12.20 -6.97 -6.82
C PRO A 591 -11.59 -8.37 -7.01
N VAL A 592 -11.21 -9.00 -5.90
CA VAL A 592 -10.79 -10.42 -5.90
C VAL A 592 -11.90 -11.25 -6.56
N ARG A 593 -11.51 -12.19 -7.43
CA ARG A 593 -12.48 -12.95 -8.26
C ARG A 593 -13.60 -13.59 -7.41
N PRO A 594 -14.87 -13.60 -7.89
CA PRO A 594 -16.03 -14.09 -7.14
C PRO A 594 -15.85 -15.49 -6.52
N GLU A 595 -15.12 -16.39 -7.19
CA GLU A 595 -14.92 -17.78 -6.76
C GLU A 595 -14.01 -17.89 -5.52
N ASN A 596 -13.17 -16.89 -5.25
CA ASN A 596 -12.33 -16.89 -4.05
C ASN A 596 -13.14 -16.56 -2.79
N TRP A 597 -14.12 -15.65 -2.88
CA TRP A 597 -15.03 -15.33 -1.76
C TRP A 597 -15.88 -16.53 -1.33
N GLN A 598 -16.16 -17.46 -2.25
CA GLN A 598 -16.89 -18.70 -1.96
C GLN A 598 -16.12 -19.67 -1.06
N ARG A 599 -14.81 -19.46 -0.87
CA ARG A 599 -13.97 -20.28 0.04
C ARG A 599 -14.16 -19.91 1.52
N GLY A 600 -14.82 -18.77 1.79
CA GLY A 600 -14.82 -18.14 3.11
C GLY A 600 -13.55 -17.35 3.38
N ILE A 601 -13.58 -16.51 4.41
CA ILE A 601 -12.39 -15.88 4.97
C ILE A 601 -11.83 -16.86 6.00
N ASP A 602 -10.64 -17.39 5.75
CA ASP A 602 -9.94 -18.22 6.74
C ASP A 602 -9.37 -17.30 7.82
N THR A 603 -9.92 -17.43 9.03
CA THR A 603 -9.45 -16.77 10.26
C THR A 603 -9.01 -17.79 11.30
N SER A 604 -8.75 -19.05 10.88
CA SER A 604 -8.19 -20.06 11.77
C SER A 604 -6.87 -19.55 12.33
N LYS A 605 -6.78 -19.53 13.66
CA LYS A 605 -5.50 -19.28 14.34
C LYS A 605 -4.59 -20.46 13.98
N SER A 606 -3.30 -20.18 13.79
CA SER A 606 -2.31 -21.07 13.13
C SER A 606 -2.22 -22.52 13.62
N SER A 607 -2.85 -22.89 14.74
CA SER A 607 -2.87 -24.24 15.32
C SER A 607 -3.46 -25.34 14.41
N ASP A 608 -4.27 -24.97 13.41
CA ASP A 608 -4.90 -25.93 12.49
C ASP A 608 -4.12 -26.14 11.18
N ILE A 609 -3.13 -25.28 10.89
CA ILE A 609 -2.07 -25.63 9.94
C ILE A 609 -1.20 -26.64 10.66
N GLN A 610 -1.05 -27.84 10.10
CA GLN A 610 -0.06 -28.79 10.59
C GLN A 610 1.33 -28.21 10.32
N ASP A 611 1.86 -27.48 11.30
CA ASP A 611 3.26 -27.11 11.34
C ASP A 611 4.11 -28.34 11.05
N ALA A 612 5.16 -28.17 10.24
CA ALA A 612 6.14 -29.23 10.04
C ALA A 612 6.64 -29.69 11.43
N PRO A 613 6.80 -31.01 11.66
CA PRO A 613 6.95 -31.58 13.00
C PRO A 613 7.95 -30.77 13.83
N SER A 614 7.47 -30.22 14.94
CA SER A 614 8.22 -29.30 15.77
C SER A 614 9.53 -29.94 16.22
N SER A 615 10.62 -29.18 16.11
CA SER A 615 11.98 -29.66 16.40
C SER A 615 12.13 -30.24 17.81
N GLU A 616 11.28 -29.81 18.76
CA GLU A 616 11.21 -30.36 20.12
C GLU A 616 10.95 -31.87 20.16
N ALA A 617 10.14 -32.40 19.24
CA ALA A 617 9.87 -33.84 19.14
C ALA A 617 11.10 -34.61 18.62
N ASP A 618 11.86 -34.02 17.70
CA ASP A 618 13.09 -34.60 17.17
C ASP A 618 14.25 -34.49 18.18
N ASP A 619 14.39 -33.37 18.92
CA ASP A 619 15.45 -33.17 19.92
C ASP A 619 15.24 -34.07 21.15
N ALA A 620 13.98 -34.34 21.55
CA ALA A 620 13.66 -35.35 22.56
C ALA A 620 13.99 -36.78 22.11
N SER A 621 13.98 -37.06 20.80
CA SER A 621 14.35 -38.35 20.22
C SER A 621 15.86 -38.53 19.99
N SER A 622 16.63 -37.43 19.98
CA SER A 622 18.09 -37.45 19.82
C SER A 622 18.76 -38.21 20.96
N ALA A 623 19.86 -38.92 20.69
CA ALA A 623 20.67 -39.49 21.77
C ALA A 623 21.26 -38.37 22.64
N PRO A 624 21.26 -38.48 23.98
CA PRO A 624 21.86 -37.47 24.85
C PRO A 624 23.36 -37.35 24.58
N SER A 625 23.87 -36.13 24.58
CA SER A 625 25.29 -35.89 24.38
C SER A 625 26.11 -36.36 25.59
N ASN A 626 27.42 -36.50 25.38
CA ASN A 626 28.37 -36.82 26.42
C ASN A 626 28.85 -35.58 27.21
N LEU A 627 28.31 -34.38 26.94
CA LEU A 627 28.78 -33.13 27.52
C LEU A 627 27.77 -32.55 28.51
N THR A 628 28.11 -32.60 29.81
CA THR A 628 27.23 -32.08 30.87
C THR A 628 27.57 -30.65 31.30
N ILE A 629 26.56 -29.94 31.79
CA ILE A 629 26.65 -28.61 32.39
C ILE A 629 25.80 -28.54 33.66
N ASP A 630 26.23 -27.75 34.65
CA ASP A 630 25.38 -27.33 35.76
C ASP A 630 24.25 -26.44 35.22
N SER A 631 23.03 -26.98 35.18
CA SER A 631 21.87 -26.29 34.65
C SER A 631 21.41 -25.11 35.52
N GLN A 632 21.65 -25.14 36.83
CA GLN A 632 21.29 -24.03 37.72
C GLN A 632 22.24 -22.86 37.51
N LEU A 633 23.55 -23.13 37.44
CA LEU A 633 24.55 -22.11 37.13
C LEU A 633 24.35 -21.55 35.72
N ALA A 634 24.09 -22.41 34.72
CA ALA A 634 23.83 -21.99 33.35
C ALA A 634 22.61 -21.08 33.23
N THR A 635 21.44 -21.49 33.77
CA THR A 635 20.23 -20.65 33.76
C THR A 635 20.45 -19.33 34.50
N SER A 636 21.16 -19.34 35.64
CA SER A 636 21.49 -18.12 36.40
C SER A 636 22.34 -17.14 35.59
N LYS A 637 23.45 -17.60 35.00
CA LYS A 637 24.36 -16.77 34.20
C LYS A 637 23.73 -16.28 32.90
N LEU A 638 22.98 -17.14 32.20
CA LEU A 638 22.22 -16.73 31.02
C LEU A 638 21.17 -15.67 31.38
N THR A 639 20.43 -15.85 32.49
CA THR A 639 19.46 -14.86 32.98
C THR A 639 20.12 -13.50 33.24
N ALA A 640 21.31 -13.47 33.86
CA ALA A 640 22.05 -12.23 34.09
C ALA A 640 22.48 -11.55 32.77
N GLY A 641 23.02 -12.32 31.82
CA GLY A 641 23.38 -11.83 30.48
C GLY A 641 22.20 -11.27 29.69
N LEU A 642 21.08 -12.01 29.63
CA LEU A 642 19.87 -11.62 28.90
C LEU A 642 19.23 -10.37 29.50
N ASN A 643 19.11 -10.29 30.83
CA ASN A 643 18.61 -9.08 31.50
C ASN A 643 19.51 -7.85 31.27
N SER A 644 20.84 -8.04 31.21
CA SER A 644 21.77 -6.95 30.89
C SER A 644 21.59 -6.43 29.45
N LEU A 645 21.34 -7.33 28.50
CA LEU A 645 21.02 -6.98 27.11
C LEU A 645 19.66 -6.28 26.99
N ILE A 646 18.61 -6.79 27.63
CA ILE A 646 17.27 -6.18 27.66
C ILE A 646 17.33 -4.77 28.24
N ALA A 647 18.07 -4.57 29.34
CA ALA A 647 18.25 -3.25 29.96
C ALA A 647 19.06 -2.26 29.08
N ALA A 648 19.83 -2.76 28.11
CA ALA A 648 20.60 -1.94 27.19
C ALA A 648 19.85 -1.56 25.90
N GLU A 649 18.68 -2.15 25.63
CA GLU A 649 17.91 -1.99 24.37
C GLU A 649 17.83 -0.54 23.90
N ALA A 650 17.26 0.37 24.70
CA ALA A 650 17.05 1.75 24.30
C ALA A 650 18.34 2.49 23.94
N GLN A 651 19.49 2.07 24.49
CA GLN A 651 20.81 2.62 24.15
C GLN A 651 21.39 1.98 22.87
N ILE A 652 21.12 0.70 22.61
CA ILE A 652 21.45 0.03 21.35
C ILE A 652 20.64 0.64 20.21
N THR A 653 19.31 0.71 20.36
CA THR A 653 18.37 1.35 19.42
C THR A 653 18.77 2.80 19.14
N LYS A 654 19.19 3.57 20.16
CA LYS A 654 19.73 4.92 19.97
C LYS A 654 21.01 4.97 19.15
N TYR A 655 21.96 4.04 19.35
CA TYR A 655 23.16 3.98 18.51
C TYR A 655 22.81 3.57 17.08
N ASP A 656 21.92 2.60 16.92
CA ASP A 656 21.48 2.13 15.61
C ASP A 656 20.62 3.16 14.85
N THR A 657 19.93 4.07 15.54
CA THR A 657 19.29 5.23 14.89
C THR A 657 20.32 6.23 14.32
N LEU A 658 21.56 6.25 14.83
CA LEU A 658 22.64 7.12 14.35
C LEU A 658 23.45 6.49 13.20
N VAL A 659 23.49 5.16 13.08
CA VAL A 659 24.35 4.45 12.12
C VAL A 659 23.65 3.35 11.32
N GLY A 660 22.36 3.13 11.52
CA GLY A 660 21.56 2.10 10.86
C GLY A 660 20.13 2.60 10.63
N ASP A 661 19.14 1.74 10.81
CA ASP A 661 17.71 2.09 10.74
C ASP A 661 16.97 2.03 12.08
N GLY A 662 17.67 1.75 13.18
CA GLY A 662 17.13 1.84 14.54
C GLY A 662 16.32 0.62 14.98
N ASP A 663 16.53 -0.55 14.37
CA ASP A 663 15.85 -1.81 14.70
C ASP A 663 16.69 -2.74 15.60
N CYS A 664 18.01 -2.54 15.66
CA CYS A 664 18.94 -3.51 16.24
C CYS A 664 18.66 -3.83 17.71
N GLY A 665 18.39 -2.81 18.54
CA GLY A 665 18.12 -2.99 19.96
C GLY A 665 16.81 -3.75 20.21
N LEU A 666 15.75 -3.43 19.46
CA LEU A 666 14.47 -4.14 19.53
C LEU A 666 14.62 -5.60 19.10
N CYS A 667 15.31 -5.88 18.00
CA CYS A 667 15.62 -7.24 17.54
C CYS A 667 16.34 -8.06 18.62
N LEU A 668 17.41 -7.50 19.20
CA LEU A 668 18.17 -8.14 20.28
C LEU A 668 17.34 -8.37 21.55
N LYS A 669 16.46 -7.42 21.90
CA LYS A 669 15.56 -7.54 23.05
C LYS A 669 14.52 -8.64 22.85
N THR A 670 13.85 -8.70 21.70
CA THR A 670 12.85 -9.74 21.40
C THR A 670 13.44 -11.14 21.53
N GLY A 671 14.63 -11.35 20.94
CA GLY A 671 15.36 -12.61 21.11
C GLY A 671 15.76 -12.89 22.56
N ALA A 672 16.22 -11.88 23.30
CA ALA A 672 16.61 -12.04 24.70
C ALA A 672 15.41 -12.40 25.61
N GLU A 673 14.25 -11.77 25.41
CA GLU A 673 13.01 -12.06 26.15
C GLU A 673 12.45 -13.45 25.81
N ALA A 674 12.54 -13.87 24.55
CA ALA A 674 12.16 -15.23 24.12
C ALA A 674 13.07 -16.31 24.73
N VAL A 675 14.40 -16.14 24.66
CA VAL A 675 15.37 -17.07 25.27
C VAL A 675 15.22 -17.09 26.80
N LEU A 676 14.99 -15.94 27.44
CA LEU A 676 14.77 -15.85 28.88
C LEU A 676 13.53 -16.66 29.30
N SER A 677 12.43 -16.54 28.55
CA SER A 677 11.19 -17.30 28.78
C SER A 677 11.40 -18.81 28.61
N HIS A 678 12.21 -19.22 27.64
CA HIS A 678 12.58 -20.62 27.40
C HIS A 678 13.42 -21.20 28.54
N ILE A 679 14.53 -20.56 28.94
CA ILE A 679 15.43 -21.11 29.98
C ILE A 679 14.83 -21.09 31.40
N GLN A 680 13.73 -20.36 31.61
CA GLN A 680 12.95 -20.37 32.84
C GLN A 680 11.90 -21.50 32.88
N SER A 681 11.41 -21.95 31.72
CA SER A 681 10.43 -23.04 31.59
C SER A 681 11.08 -24.40 31.31
N SER A 682 12.27 -24.39 30.71
CA SER A 682 13.04 -25.57 30.31
C SER A 682 14.49 -25.45 30.80
N SER A 683 15.06 -26.52 31.36
CA SER A 683 16.48 -26.58 31.70
C SER A 683 17.08 -27.92 31.29
N SER A 684 18.29 -27.89 30.75
CA SER A 684 19.03 -29.07 30.28
C SER A 684 20.38 -29.14 30.98
N SER A 685 20.71 -30.32 31.54
CA SER A 685 22.06 -30.64 32.01
C SER A 685 22.96 -31.17 30.88
N ASP A 686 22.43 -31.31 29.66
CA ASP A 686 23.18 -31.57 28.42
C ASP A 686 23.46 -30.22 27.73
N ALA A 687 24.74 -29.88 27.63
CA ALA A 687 25.19 -28.58 27.13
C ALA A 687 24.88 -28.37 25.65
N ILE A 688 24.91 -29.44 24.84
CA ILE A 688 24.67 -29.35 23.39
C ILE A 688 23.18 -29.17 23.12
N ARG A 689 22.32 -29.90 23.84
CA ARG A 689 20.87 -29.68 23.80
C ARG A 689 20.48 -28.29 24.30
N LEU A 690 21.13 -27.77 25.35
CA LEU A 690 20.88 -26.41 25.81
C LEU A 690 21.15 -25.40 24.68
N VAL A 691 22.33 -25.44 24.05
CA VAL A 691 22.68 -24.54 22.93
C VAL A 691 21.75 -24.71 21.73
N ARG A 692 21.39 -25.95 21.33
CA ARG A 692 20.42 -26.21 20.25
C ARG A 692 19.06 -25.60 20.53
N SER A 693 18.54 -25.79 21.75
CA SER A 693 17.23 -25.26 22.12
C SER A 693 17.20 -23.72 22.13
N ILE A 694 18.28 -23.07 22.57
CA ILE A 694 18.44 -21.61 22.50
C ILE A 694 18.55 -21.14 21.04
N ALA A 695 19.31 -21.86 20.20
CA ALA A 695 19.43 -21.55 18.77
C ALA A 695 18.05 -21.59 18.08
N HIS A 696 17.24 -22.60 18.38
CA HIS A 696 15.90 -22.73 17.82
C HIS A 696 14.94 -21.61 18.27
N VAL A 697 15.01 -21.21 19.54
CA VAL A 697 14.24 -20.04 20.02
C VAL A 697 14.65 -18.77 19.26
N VAL A 698 15.95 -18.57 19.03
CA VAL A 698 16.47 -17.42 18.28
C VAL A 698 16.06 -17.46 16.80
N GLU A 699 16.09 -18.62 16.15
CA GLU A 699 15.57 -18.82 14.78
C GLU A 699 14.10 -18.41 14.63
N ASN A 700 13.28 -18.68 15.65
CA ASN A 700 11.83 -18.43 15.62
C ASN A 700 11.43 -17.03 16.13
N SER A 701 12.32 -16.28 16.79
CA SER A 701 11.98 -15.02 17.49
C SER A 701 12.81 -13.80 17.09
N MET A 702 13.92 -13.99 16.37
CA MET A 702 14.75 -12.89 15.88
C MET A 702 14.72 -12.82 14.36
N ASP A 703 14.06 -11.79 13.84
CA ASP A 703 14.10 -11.45 12.42
C ASP A 703 15.43 -10.77 12.00
N GLY A 704 15.62 -10.63 10.69
CA GLY A 704 16.66 -9.80 10.11
C GLY A 704 18.08 -10.37 10.22
N THR A 705 19.07 -9.51 9.93
CA THR A 705 20.49 -9.91 9.86
C THR A 705 21.02 -10.40 11.21
N SER A 706 20.64 -9.75 12.31
CA SER A 706 21.05 -10.16 13.66
C SER A 706 20.56 -11.58 13.98
N GLY A 707 19.28 -11.88 13.80
CA GLY A 707 18.72 -13.21 14.05
C GLY A 707 19.44 -14.30 13.27
N ALA A 708 19.67 -14.08 11.97
CA ALA A 708 20.42 -15.01 11.13
C ALA A 708 21.87 -15.24 11.61
N LEU A 709 22.61 -14.18 11.97
CA LEU A 709 23.99 -14.28 12.46
C LEU A 709 24.06 -15.07 13.78
N TYR A 710 23.16 -14.79 14.73
CA TYR A 710 23.11 -15.48 16.01
C TYR A 710 22.68 -16.95 15.87
N ALA A 711 21.66 -17.24 15.05
CA ALA A 711 21.22 -18.60 14.75
C ALA A 711 22.34 -19.44 14.10
N ILE A 712 23.03 -18.90 13.08
CA ILE A 712 24.17 -19.56 12.44
C ILE A 712 25.28 -19.82 13.46
N PHE A 713 25.62 -18.84 14.28
CA PHE A 713 26.68 -18.97 15.28
C PHE A 713 26.35 -20.01 16.35
N MET A 714 25.13 -20.04 16.89
CA MET A 714 24.74 -21.00 17.93
C MET A 714 24.58 -22.43 17.41
N ASN A 715 24.04 -22.64 16.21
CA ASN A 715 24.05 -23.96 15.58
C ASN A 715 25.48 -24.45 15.28
N ALA A 716 26.35 -23.56 14.81
CA ALA A 716 27.75 -23.89 14.60
C ALA A 716 28.50 -24.17 15.93
N LEU A 717 28.13 -23.50 17.02
CA LEU A 717 28.63 -23.77 18.38
C LEU A 717 28.19 -25.15 18.86
N ALA A 718 26.91 -25.52 18.72
CA ALA A 718 26.43 -26.86 19.04
C ALA A 718 27.18 -27.95 18.24
N SER A 719 27.42 -27.71 16.94
CA SER A 719 28.23 -28.61 16.11
C SER A 719 29.70 -28.67 16.55
N GLY A 720 30.30 -27.53 16.90
CA GLY A 720 31.67 -27.43 17.39
C GLY A 720 31.88 -28.17 18.71
N LEU A 721 30.96 -28.02 19.67
CA LEU A 721 30.96 -28.78 20.92
C LEU A 721 30.84 -30.29 20.65
N GLN A 722 29.93 -30.71 19.77
CA GLN A 722 29.74 -32.11 19.41
C GLN A 722 30.99 -32.73 18.76
N GLN A 723 31.74 -31.96 17.98
CA GLN A 723 33.01 -32.39 17.37
C GLN A 723 34.13 -32.45 18.41
N ALA A 724 34.24 -31.46 19.30
CA ALA A 724 35.25 -31.43 20.37
C ALA A 724 35.11 -32.60 21.34
N THR A 725 33.91 -33.16 21.52
CA THR A 725 33.66 -34.29 22.44
C THR A 725 33.44 -35.64 21.75
N ALA A 726 33.47 -35.73 20.42
CA ALA A 726 33.06 -36.93 19.67
C ALA A 726 33.77 -38.25 20.08
N SER A 727 34.99 -38.16 20.60
CA SER A 727 35.81 -39.31 21.03
C SER A 727 35.93 -39.46 22.56
N SER A 728 35.14 -38.71 23.34
CA SER A 728 35.24 -38.64 24.81
C SER A 728 34.16 -39.45 25.52
N GLY A 729 34.46 -39.91 26.74
CA GLY A 729 33.42 -40.36 27.68
C GLY A 729 32.53 -39.21 28.15
N LYS A 730 31.54 -39.51 29.00
CA LYS A 730 30.71 -38.47 29.63
C LYS A 730 31.59 -37.56 30.51
N GLN A 731 31.58 -36.26 30.23
CA GLN A 731 32.42 -35.27 30.90
C GLN A 731 31.68 -33.94 31.09
N GLU A 732 32.14 -33.15 32.05
CA GLU A 732 31.66 -31.78 32.28
C GLU A 732 32.29 -30.79 31.27
N VAL A 733 31.54 -29.76 30.89
CA VAL A 733 32.04 -28.72 30.00
C VAL A 733 33.09 -27.85 30.70
N THR A 734 34.22 -27.63 30.02
CA THR A 734 35.34 -26.83 30.53
C THR A 734 35.54 -25.57 29.70
N PRO A 735 36.25 -24.53 30.21
CA PRO A 735 36.61 -23.35 29.41
C PRO A 735 37.32 -23.68 28.09
N LYS A 736 38.11 -24.77 28.08
CA LYS A 736 38.79 -25.26 26.86
C LYS A 736 37.79 -25.79 25.83
N ILE A 737 36.82 -26.62 26.25
CA ILE A 737 35.78 -27.16 25.35
C ILE A 737 34.91 -26.02 24.79
N TRP A 738 34.54 -25.04 25.63
CA TRP A 738 33.85 -23.84 25.18
C TRP A 738 34.65 -23.06 24.14
N ALA A 739 35.95 -22.83 24.37
CA ALA A 739 36.80 -22.12 23.44
C ALA A 739 36.97 -22.85 22.08
N GLU A 740 37.13 -24.17 22.10
CA GLU A 740 37.20 -24.98 20.87
C GLU A 740 35.88 -24.93 20.08
N GLY A 741 34.74 -25.08 20.76
CA GLY A 741 33.41 -24.94 20.15
C GLY A 741 33.14 -23.54 19.59
N LEU A 742 33.49 -22.49 20.33
CA LEU A 742 33.34 -21.09 19.90
C LEU A 742 34.25 -20.74 18.72
N LYS A 743 35.48 -21.27 18.67
CA LYS A 743 36.39 -21.11 17.54
C LYS A 743 35.86 -21.79 16.28
N ALA A 744 35.30 -22.99 16.42
CA ALA A 744 34.60 -23.68 15.33
C ALA A 744 33.36 -22.89 14.86
N ALA A 745 32.60 -22.31 15.79
CA ALA A 745 31.45 -21.47 15.49
C ALA A 745 31.82 -20.22 14.68
N LEU A 746 32.84 -19.48 15.13
CA LEU A 746 33.36 -18.29 14.43
C LEU A 746 33.89 -18.64 13.02
N THR A 747 34.64 -19.74 12.91
CA THR A 747 35.15 -20.25 11.62
C THR A 747 34.01 -20.67 10.68
N SER A 748 32.88 -21.14 11.22
CA SER A 748 31.69 -21.44 10.42
C SER A 748 30.95 -20.17 10.01
N LEU A 749 30.76 -19.21 10.92
CA LEU A 749 30.10 -17.93 10.68
C LEU A 749 30.77 -17.14 9.54
N ALA A 750 32.10 -17.13 9.49
CA ALA A 750 32.90 -16.52 8.42
C ALA A 750 32.69 -17.11 7.00
N LYS A 751 31.92 -18.20 6.86
CA LYS A 751 31.47 -18.73 5.56
C LYS A 751 30.19 -18.09 5.05
N TYR A 752 29.42 -17.46 5.94
CA TYR A 752 28.08 -16.90 5.68
C TYR A 752 28.05 -15.37 5.76
N THR A 753 29.04 -14.76 6.43
CA THR A 753 29.27 -13.31 6.39
C THR A 753 30.74 -13.03 6.02
N PRO A 754 31.03 -12.04 5.17
CA PRO A 754 32.41 -11.59 4.94
C PRO A 754 33.01 -10.86 6.15
N ALA A 755 32.21 -10.45 7.13
CA ALA A 755 32.62 -9.56 8.22
C ALA A 755 33.78 -10.09 9.06
N GLN A 756 34.78 -9.22 9.24
CA GLN A 756 35.99 -9.37 10.04
C GLN A 756 36.07 -8.25 11.10
N PRO A 757 36.98 -8.35 12.08
CA PRO A 757 37.39 -7.20 12.89
C PRO A 757 37.94 -6.09 12.00
N GLY A 758 37.44 -4.87 12.18
CA GLY A 758 37.69 -3.70 11.33
C GLY A 758 36.52 -3.34 10.41
N ASP A 759 35.49 -4.18 10.29
CA ASP A 759 34.36 -3.93 9.37
C ASP A 759 33.18 -3.17 10.01
N ARG A 760 33.26 -2.88 11.32
CA ARG A 760 32.23 -2.21 12.12
C ARG A 760 30.94 -3.02 12.23
N THR A 761 31.03 -4.17 12.88
CA THR A 761 29.91 -5.10 13.11
C THR A 761 30.04 -5.81 14.48
N VAL A 762 29.08 -6.67 14.81
CA VAL A 762 29.17 -7.59 15.96
C VAL A 762 30.46 -8.43 15.99
N VAL A 763 31.10 -8.67 14.84
CA VAL A 763 32.37 -9.43 14.74
C VAL A 763 33.51 -8.72 15.48
N ASP A 764 33.51 -7.39 15.53
CA ASP A 764 34.50 -6.59 16.27
C ASP A 764 34.52 -6.90 17.77
N ALA A 765 33.39 -7.30 18.36
CA ALA A 765 33.36 -7.81 19.74
C ALA A 765 33.52 -9.33 19.80
N LEU A 766 32.91 -10.06 18.87
CA LEU A 766 32.83 -11.52 18.89
C LEU A 766 34.18 -12.21 18.65
N ALA A 767 34.94 -11.80 17.64
CA ALA A 767 36.21 -12.45 17.33
C ALA A 767 37.26 -12.23 18.45
N PRO A 768 37.50 -11.01 18.95
CA PRO A 768 38.41 -10.80 20.09
C PRO A 768 38.00 -11.55 21.36
N PHE A 769 36.70 -11.72 21.62
CA PHE A 769 36.20 -12.58 22.71
C PHE A 769 36.66 -14.03 22.53
N VAL A 770 36.35 -14.62 21.38
CA VAL A 770 36.61 -16.05 21.08
C VAL A 770 38.11 -16.34 21.06
N GLU A 771 38.92 -15.48 20.43
CA GLU A 771 40.38 -15.65 20.34
C GLU A 771 41.08 -15.49 21.70
N THR A 772 40.63 -14.53 22.51
CA THR A 772 41.18 -14.33 23.86
C THR A 772 40.78 -15.47 24.79
N LEU A 773 39.54 -15.97 24.71
CA LEU A 773 39.12 -17.14 25.49
C LEU A 773 39.93 -18.38 25.09
N ALA A 774 40.18 -18.60 23.80
CA ALA A 774 40.95 -19.75 23.31
C ALA A 774 42.44 -19.71 23.66
N SER A 775 43.03 -18.53 23.84
CA SER A 775 44.44 -18.36 24.21
C SER A 775 44.67 -18.30 25.73
N THR A 776 43.73 -17.75 26.49
CA THR A 776 43.91 -17.50 27.94
C THR A 776 43.07 -18.40 28.86
N LEU A 777 41.99 -19.01 28.33
CA LEU A 777 40.95 -19.70 29.10
C LEU A 777 40.27 -18.83 30.19
N SER A 778 40.47 -17.50 30.14
CA SER A 778 39.94 -16.53 31.11
C SER A 778 38.73 -15.80 30.54
N LEU A 779 37.55 -16.04 31.14
CA LEU A 779 36.32 -15.36 30.75
C LEU A 779 36.43 -13.83 30.93
N GLN A 780 36.98 -13.37 32.06
CA GLN A 780 37.22 -11.95 32.32
C GLN A 780 38.05 -11.30 31.19
N SER A 781 39.17 -11.93 30.82
CA SER A 781 40.05 -11.42 29.78
C SER A 781 39.36 -11.39 28.41
N ALA A 782 38.52 -12.39 28.11
CA ALA A 782 37.73 -12.44 26.89
C ALA A 782 36.66 -11.34 26.83
N VAL A 783 35.94 -11.07 27.93
CA VAL A 783 34.96 -9.96 28.01
C VAL A 783 35.67 -8.61 27.88
N ASP A 784 36.83 -8.44 28.49
CA ASP A 784 37.62 -7.21 28.36
C ASP A 784 38.16 -7.01 26.93
N ALA A 785 38.47 -8.09 26.20
CA ALA A 785 38.80 -8.04 24.78
C ALA A 785 37.59 -7.66 23.91
N ALA A 786 36.42 -8.26 24.17
CA ALA A 786 35.16 -7.91 23.51
C ALA A 786 34.81 -6.43 23.68
N ARG A 787 34.96 -5.89 24.91
CA ARG A 787 34.75 -4.47 25.21
C ARG A 787 35.70 -3.57 24.43
N LYS A 788 36.99 -3.91 24.36
CA LYS A 788 37.98 -3.14 23.57
C LYS A 788 37.65 -3.17 22.07
N GLY A 789 37.24 -4.33 21.55
CA GLY A 789 36.80 -4.50 20.18
C GLY A 789 35.60 -3.62 19.84
N CYS A 790 34.52 -3.73 20.61
CA CYS A 790 33.36 -2.84 20.54
C CYS A 790 33.74 -1.35 20.63
N GLU A 791 34.56 -0.94 21.60
CA GLU A 791 34.98 0.46 21.73
C GLU A 791 35.80 0.95 20.53
N SER A 792 36.59 0.08 19.89
CA SER A 792 37.39 0.42 18.71
C SER A 792 36.55 0.76 17.46
N THR A 793 35.29 0.33 17.42
CA THR A 793 34.35 0.69 16.35
C THR A 793 33.89 2.15 16.37
N LYS A 794 34.18 2.91 17.44
CA LYS A 794 33.92 4.36 17.50
C LYS A 794 34.86 5.10 16.56
N GLY A 795 34.31 5.80 15.57
CA GLY A 795 35.11 6.49 14.56
C GLY A 795 35.69 5.56 13.48
N MET A 796 35.29 4.28 13.47
CA MET A 796 35.57 3.34 12.38
C MET A 796 34.61 3.60 11.21
N GLU A 797 35.15 3.69 9.99
CA GLU A 797 34.36 3.73 8.77
C GLU A 797 33.78 2.32 8.52
N ALA A 798 32.48 2.23 8.20
CA ALA A 798 31.83 0.94 8.01
C ALA A 798 32.12 0.40 6.60
N SER A 799 32.60 -0.84 6.51
CA SER A 799 32.73 -1.57 5.24
C SER A 799 31.53 -2.49 4.97
N LEU A 800 30.78 -2.87 6.03
CA LEU A 800 29.66 -3.80 5.99
C LEU A 800 28.49 -3.36 6.89
N GLY A 801 27.35 -4.04 6.73
CA GLY A 801 26.12 -3.74 7.46
C GLY A 801 25.40 -2.50 6.93
N ARG A 802 24.34 -2.08 7.64
CA ARG A 802 23.54 -0.91 7.27
C ARG A 802 24.31 0.40 7.40
N SER A 803 25.31 0.42 8.29
CA SER A 803 26.28 1.50 8.53
C SER A 803 27.04 2.00 7.30
N VAL A 804 27.12 1.20 6.23
CA VAL A 804 27.71 1.64 4.94
C VAL A 804 26.88 2.73 4.25
N TYR A 805 25.56 2.73 4.46
CA TYR A 805 24.63 3.61 3.73
C TYR A 805 24.28 4.91 4.48
N VAL A 806 24.76 5.06 5.71
CA VAL A 806 24.26 6.05 6.69
C VAL A 806 25.27 7.19 6.87
N SER A 807 25.04 8.31 6.19
CA SER A 807 25.96 9.45 6.09
C SER A 807 25.74 10.57 7.11
N VAL A 808 25.08 10.30 8.24
CA VAL A 808 24.70 11.32 9.24
C VAL A 808 25.83 11.71 10.19
N GLU A 809 25.85 12.99 10.57
CA GLU A 809 26.72 13.51 11.63
C GLU A 809 26.54 12.73 12.95
N GLY A 810 27.65 12.46 13.63
CA GLY A 810 27.67 11.77 14.93
C GLY A 810 28.02 10.28 14.90
N TRP A 811 28.11 9.64 13.71
CA TRP A 811 28.53 8.24 13.58
C TRP A 811 29.90 7.96 14.23
N ASN A 812 30.78 8.95 14.33
CA ASN A 812 32.09 8.84 14.95
C ASN A 812 32.08 8.76 16.49
N SER A 813 30.91 9.00 17.13
CA SER A 813 30.78 9.08 18.58
C SER A 813 30.20 7.84 19.26
N CYS A 814 29.60 6.93 18.49
CA CYS A 814 28.96 5.70 18.98
C CYS A 814 29.64 4.42 18.48
N PRO A 815 29.67 3.36 19.30
CA PRO A 815 30.15 2.05 18.85
C PRO A 815 29.13 1.42 17.89
N ASP A 816 29.52 0.33 17.23
CA ASP A 816 28.60 -0.54 16.52
C ASP A 816 27.50 -1.07 17.46
N PRO A 817 26.21 -0.95 17.11
CA PRO A 817 25.11 -1.41 17.96
C PRO A 817 25.13 -2.91 18.25
N GLY A 818 25.50 -3.74 17.26
CA GLY A 818 25.58 -5.19 17.41
C GLY A 818 26.71 -5.62 18.35
N ALA A 819 27.89 -5.03 18.19
CA ALA A 819 29.04 -5.23 19.08
C ALA A 819 28.72 -4.76 20.51
N TYR A 820 28.05 -3.62 20.67
CA TYR A 820 27.64 -3.10 21.97
C TYR A 820 26.62 -4.01 22.66
N GLY A 821 25.60 -4.50 21.92
CA GLY A 821 24.65 -5.48 22.42
C GLY A 821 25.30 -6.77 22.89
N LEU A 822 26.21 -7.34 22.07
CA LEU A 822 26.97 -8.53 22.47
C LEU A 822 27.81 -8.28 23.73
N VAL A 823 28.50 -7.13 23.83
CA VAL A 823 29.25 -6.77 25.04
C VAL A 823 28.33 -6.68 26.26
N LYS A 824 27.12 -6.12 26.15
CA LYS A 824 26.18 -6.05 27.28
C LYS A 824 25.72 -7.43 27.74
N PHE A 825 25.42 -8.33 26.82
CA PHE A 825 25.16 -9.74 27.16
C PHE A 825 26.35 -10.39 27.89
N LEU A 826 27.56 -10.23 27.37
CA LEU A 826 28.78 -10.80 27.95
C LEU A 826 29.15 -10.21 29.32
N GLU A 827 28.92 -8.91 29.54
CA GLU A 827 29.10 -8.24 30.84
C GLU A 827 28.10 -8.71 31.89
N GLY A 828 26.87 -9.07 31.49
CA GLY A 828 25.90 -9.72 32.38
C GLY A 828 26.23 -11.18 32.66
N LEU A 829 26.75 -11.93 31.67
CA LEU A 829 27.18 -13.33 31.83
C LEU A 829 28.37 -13.49 32.80
N LEU A 830 29.19 -12.44 32.92
CA LEU A 830 30.38 -12.42 33.79
C LEU A 830 30.02 -12.26 35.28
N GLN A 831 28.94 -11.53 35.60
CA GLN A 831 28.42 -11.28 36.96
C GLN A 831 27.86 -12.55 37.59
#